data_AF-A0A1Q7LV56-F1
#
_entry.id   AF-A0A1Q7LV56-F1
#
_cell.length_a   1.000
_cell.length_b   1.000
_cell.length_c   1.000
_cell.angle_alpha   90.00
_cell.angle_beta   90.00
_cell.angle_gamma   90.00
#
_symmetry.space_group_name_H-M   'P 1'
#
loop_
_entity.id
_entity.type
_entity.pdbx_description
1 polymer ?
#
loop_
_entity_poly.entity_id
_entity_poly.type
_entity_poly.pdbx_seq_one_letter_code
_entity_poly.pdbx_strand_id
1 'polypeptide(L)'
;MIFSKFLKALDGAKTKTRDYLGLSDVLSKATKVSRTGLGLSGGLLILAGLWLLAVEPNVLAGLVLAIVLAGFGLFNLISALTKGLTLSRANQLSLAGHFVAILSFYVVLSRFLVVSYTTDTMVGTYMGVLRVLQFQSPYGFSIKPLLDQFGFSPSFYTPGVDGSFDFRLAYPSLSFLSVLPFYLVGLHDLRDSVFIFHIISILLLFGLAPARLKSVTLAPFSLFSIVIAGSWTDSVWAFFLVLTAILWYRHPKASWASLGLAIATKQIAVVIAPFLMVRLWKEKSESRLHSLATNTGLMVAAFFLPNLPFIVASPGSWWADIVAPYLPNATPQVPGGIGLSSFLLDLGIALPSTFFLALMLGTASIFLYIYARNYRGLNSIVFAFPIFLFFFYYRSFPNYMAYWLFPLVFELGRLGSPRFRPHLTMKLPSIAWRPSGVTLLRIFRQKLTPSIVLVMVVTLAFVGVSGAYISQVSGAKATIQINGVMDPDSIGAATRINVTLTNLMATPISPTFFVKYGPLPFYWSTNATTALLGGSENTYMIHAPDALSAVPRGSQFRIMIYDKPTGQLIGESSSWKVDVPAPKLANPWLKWWILEQSLGKKAPFGWIASLSNTDTLTSSITPLGSNGTSGVQMMLNYTSNPKGLVEGILLSQKALLNATSVNIHFNQSLTTDITGKTMFAASVADGTHTLYFIFSNKATQQTITPYATNTTIIVPTQISTWNTITIDPQTIWTSQGWLTPQLVTLTVF
;
A
#
# COMPACT_ATOMS: atom_id res chain seq x y z
N MET A 1 51.98 -11.51 2.89
CA MET A 1 51.88 -10.40 3.89
C MET A 1 50.56 -9.61 3.79
N ILE A 2 50.08 -9.24 2.60
CA ILE A 2 48.81 -8.50 2.38
C ILE A 2 47.57 -9.32 2.80
N PHE A 3 47.54 -10.61 2.48
CA PHE A 3 46.44 -11.52 2.86
C PHE A 3 46.30 -11.71 4.38
N SER A 4 47.42 -11.73 5.10
CA SER A 4 47.45 -11.77 6.58
C SER A 4 46.92 -10.47 7.20
N LYS A 5 47.24 -9.31 6.62
CA LYS A 5 46.67 -8.02 7.04
C LYS A 5 45.17 -7.93 6.75
N PHE A 6 44.71 -8.47 5.62
CA PHE A 6 43.29 -8.56 5.28
C PHE A 6 42.53 -9.47 6.25
N LEU A 7 43.06 -10.65 6.57
CA LEU A 7 42.47 -11.56 7.55
C LEU A 7 42.44 -10.96 8.97
N LYS A 8 43.51 -10.30 9.41
CA LYS A 8 43.52 -9.57 10.70
C LYS A 8 42.54 -8.40 10.73
N ALA A 9 42.37 -7.69 9.61
CA ALA A 9 41.36 -6.63 9.50
C ALA A 9 39.93 -7.20 9.52
N LEU A 10 39.71 -8.35 8.90
CA LEU A 10 38.43 -9.07 8.92
C LEU A 10 38.09 -9.56 10.33
N ASP A 11 39.07 -10.09 11.07
CA ASP A 11 38.87 -10.60 12.43
C ASP A 11 38.67 -9.46 13.45
N GLY A 12 39.41 -8.35 13.27
CA GLY A 12 39.21 -7.10 14.01
C GLY A 12 37.87 -6.43 13.71
N ALA A 13 37.38 -6.53 12.47
CA ALA A 13 36.04 -6.10 12.11
C ALA A 13 34.99 -7.00 12.78
N LYS A 14 35.17 -8.32 12.75
CA LYS A 14 34.25 -9.31 13.34
C LYS A 14 34.08 -9.14 14.85
N THR A 15 35.17 -8.85 15.57
CA THR A 15 35.13 -8.52 17.01
C THR A 15 34.41 -7.20 17.26
N LYS A 16 34.75 -6.12 16.52
CA LYS A 16 34.02 -4.85 16.60
C LYS A 16 32.54 -4.97 16.27
N THR A 17 32.15 -5.80 15.29
CA THR A 17 30.75 -6.04 14.93
C THR A 17 30.03 -6.81 16.04
N ARG A 18 30.67 -7.81 16.65
CA ARG A 18 30.11 -8.53 17.82
C ARG A 18 29.89 -7.62 19.02
N ASP A 19 30.85 -6.74 19.29
CA ASP A 19 30.75 -5.77 20.38
C ASP A 19 29.68 -4.72 20.08
N TYR A 20 29.61 -4.21 18.85
CA TYR A 20 28.57 -3.29 18.41
C TYR A 20 27.17 -3.91 18.50
N LEU A 21 27.02 -5.18 18.10
CA LEU A 21 25.78 -5.93 18.26
C LEU A 21 25.54 -6.39 19.70
N GLY A 22 26.41 -6.02 20.67
CA GLY A 22 26.26 -6.36 22.09
C GLY A 22 26.11 -7.87 22.33
N LEU A 23 26.82 -8.67 21.54
CA LEU A 23 26.76 -10.13 21.56
C LEU A 23 27.82 -10.77 22.46
N SER A 24 28.66 -9.97 23.11
CA SER A 24 29.74 -10.38 24.01
C SER A 24 29.29 -10.70 25.44
N ASP A 25 28.03 -10.42 25.81
CA ASP A 25 27.47 -10.69 27.13
C ASP A 25 27.05 -12.18 27.27
N VAL A 26 28.05 -13.07 27.24
CA VAL A 26 27.88 -14.54 27.13
C VAL A 26 27.31 -15.17 28.41
N LEU A 27 27.45 -14.50 29.56
CA LEU A 27 27.16 -15.09 30.88
C LEU A 27 25.79 -14.72 31.47
N SER A 28 25.06 -13.76 30.89
CA SER A 28 23.76 -13.35 31.42
C SER A 28 22.62 -14.24 30.89
N LYS A 29 21.73 -14.70 31.77
CA LYS A 29 20.53 -15.48 31.38
C LYS A 29 19.53 -14.60 30.61
N ALA A 30 18.87 -15.17 29.60
CA ALA A 30 17.86 -14.46 28.83
C ALA A 30 16.68 -14.03 29.71
N THR A 31 16.28 -12.76 29.61
CA THR A 31 15.13 -12.23 30.36
C THR A 31 13.80 -12.75 29.80
N LYS A 32 12.68 -12.57 30.52
CA LYS A 32 11.35 -12.85 29.97
C LYS A 32 11.10 -12.07 28.67
N VAL A 33 11.43 -10.77 28.65
CA VAL A 33 11.29 -9.91 27.47
C VAL A 33 12.13 -10.42 26.30
N SER A 34 13.37 -10.82 26.58
CA SER A 34 14.27 -11.30 25.54
C SER A 34 13.76 -12.59 24.90
N ARG A 35 13.21 -13.49 25.72
CA ARG A 35 12.56 -14.73 25.28
C ARG A 35 11.26 -14.46 24.53
N THR A 36 10.45 -13.48 24.95
CA THR A 36 9.27 -13.04 24.20
C THR A 36 9.65 -12.55 22.80
N GLY A 37 10.68 -11.72 22.67
CA GLY A 37 11.18 -11.27 21.37
C GLY A 37 11.68 -12.41 20.47
N LEU A 38 12.30 -13.43 21.06
CA LEU A 38 12.66 -14.65 20.32
C LEU A 38 11.42 -15.45 19.89
N GLY A 39 10.42 -15.59 20.76
CA GLY A 39 9.16 -16.25 20.43
C GLY A 39 8.39 -15.53 19.30
N LEU A 40 8.36 -14.20 19.32
CA LEU A 40 7.78 -13.38 18.24
C LEU A 40 8.50 -13.61 16.91
N SER A 41 9.84 -13.71 16.94
CA SER A 41 10.63 -14.09 15.77
C SER A 41 10.22 -15.46 15.23
N GLY A 42 10.02 -16.43 16.12
CA GLY A 42 9.58 -17.78 15.75
C GLY A 42 8.18 -17.80 15.11
N GLY A 43 7.23 -17.07 15.70
CA GLY A 43 5.88 -16.93 15.15
C GLY A 43 5.85 -16.28 13.77
N LEU A 44 6.66 -15.24 13.55
CA LEU A 44 6.76 -14.58 12.25
C LEU A 44 7.37 -15.47 11.16
N LEU A 45 8.37 -16.29 11.52
CA LEU A 45 8.96 -17.27 10.59
C LEU A 45 7.95 -18.35 10.19
N ILE A 46 7.18 -18.86 11.15
CA ILE A 46 6.09 -19.82 10.86
C ILE A 46 5.06 -19.16 9.94
N LEU A 47 4.67 -17.92 10.22
CA LEU A 47 3.76 -17.16 9.36
C LEU A 47 4.32 -16.99 7.94
N ALA A 48 5.61 -16.67 7.79
CA ALA A 48 6.28 -16.57 6.49
C ALA A 48 6.29 -17.91 5.74
N GLY A 49 6.55 -19.02 6.44
CA GLY A 49 6.50 -20.36 5.86
C GLY A 49 5.09 -20.75 5.40
N LEU A 50 4.09 -20.55 6.24
CA LEU A 50 2.67 -20.81 5.89
C LEU A 50 2.20 -19.95 4.73
N TRP A 51 2.61 -18.68 4.70
CA TRP A 51 2.29 -17.77 3.62
C TRP A 51 2.93 -18.21 2.30
N LEU A 52 4.18 -18.66 2.32
CA LEU A 52 4.85 -19.20 1.14
C LEU A 52 4.13 -20.46 0.60
N LEU A 53 3.66 -21.36 1.48
CA LEU A 53 2.85 -22.51 1.07
C LEU A 53 1.54 -22.10 0.40
N ALA A 54 0.92 -21.02 0.88
CA ALA A 54 -0.33 -20.52 0.30
C ALA A 54 -0.13 -19.89 -1.09
N VAL A 55 1.05 -19.32 -1.34
CA VAL A 55 1.37 -18.59 -2.59
C VAL A 55 1.94 -19.53 -3.66
N GLU A 56 2.84 -20.43 -3.29
CA GLU A 56 3.53 -21.34 -4.22
C GLU A 56 3.41 -22.81 -3.76
N PRO A 57 2.20 -23.40 -3.67
CA PRO A 57 2.01 -24.76 -3.15
C PRO A 57 2.66 -25.84 -4.03
N ASN A 58 2.89 -25.54 -5.32
CA ASN A 58 3.30 -26.53 -6.31
C ASN A 58 4.78 -26.42 -6.70
N VAL A 59 5.51 -25.44 -6.17
CA VAL A 59 6.94 -25.25 -6.48
C VAL A 59 7.76 -25.92 -5.37
N LEU A 60 8.47 -27.00 -5.72
CA LEU A 60 9.29 -27.76 -4.77
C LEU A 60 10.26 -26.86 -3.97
N ALA A 61 10.89 -25.89 -4.63
CA ALA A 61 11.76 -24.92 -3.95
C ALA A 61 11.00 -24.07 -2.92
N GLY A 62 9.76 -23.66 -3.23
CA GLY A 62 8.87 -22.94 -2.30
C GLY A 62 8.47 -23.81 -1.11
N LEU A 63 8.11 -25.08 -1.35
CA LEU A 63 7.81 -26.05 -0.29
C LEU A 63 9.01 -26.27 0.64
N VAL A 64 10.21 -26.48 0.07
CA VAL A 64 11.45 -26.66 0.84
C VAL A 64 11.75 -25.42 1.68
N LEU A 65 11.66 -24.22 1.09
CA LEU A 65 11.88 -22.98 1.82
C LEU A 65 10.83 -22.79 2.93
N ALA A 66 9.56 -23.12 2.69
CA ALA A 66 8.51 -23.03 3.69
C ALA A 66 8.76 -23.96 4.88
N ILE A 67 9.19 -25.20 4.63
CA ILE A 67 9.58 -26.16 5.68
C ILE A 67 10.76 -25.62 6.48
N VAL A 68 11.77 -25.06 5.82
CA VAL A 68 12.94 -24.46 6.48
C VAL A 68 12.53 -23.27 7.36
N LEU A 69 11.66 -22.39 6.86
CA LEU A 69 11.15 -21.23 7.61
C LEU A 69 10.32 -21.67 8.82
N ALA A 70 9.37 -22.60 8.63
CA ALA A 70 8.54 -23.13 9.71
C ALA A 70 9.36 -23.90 10.75
N GLY A 71 10.32 -24.71 10.31
CA GLY A 71 11.26 -25.44 11.18
C GLY A 71 12.13 -24.50 12.00
N PHE A 72 12.69 -23.45 11.39
CA PHE A 72 13.46 -22.44 12.10
C PHE A 72 12.57 -21.64 13.08
N GLY A 73 11.35 -21.34 12.67
CA GLY A 73 10.37 -20.67 13.52
C GLY A 73 9.99 -21.49 14.75
N LEU A 74 9.74 -22.78 14.58
CA LEU A 74 9.48 -23.72 15.66
C LEU A 74 10.68 -23.86 16.60
N PHE A 75 11.90 -23.94 16.04
CA PHE A 75 13.13 -23.95 16.82
C PHE A 75 13.27 -22.69 17.70
N ASN A 76 13.00 -21.50 17.16
CA ASN A 76 13.03 -20.25 17.92
C ASN A 76 11.95 -20.22 19.02
N LEU A 77 10.75 -20.72 18.72
CA LEU A 77 9.64 -20.77 19.68
C LEU A 77 9.92 -21.72 20.85
N ILE A 78 10.46 -22.92 20.56
CA ILE A 78 10.90 -23.87 21.60
C ILE A 78 12.06 -23.27 22.40
N SER A 79 13.05 -22.68 21.72
CA SER A 79 14.20 -22.02 22.38
C SER A 79 13.78 -20.91 23.33
N ALA A 80 12.73 -20.14 22.98
CA ALA A 80 12.16 -19.11 23.83
C ALA A 80 11.56 -19.66 25.15
N LEU A 81 11.13 -20.92 25.18
CA LEU A 81 10.61 -21.56 26.40
C LEU A 81 11.73 -22.05 27.32
N THR A 82 12.94 -22.27 26.80
CA THR A 82 14.07 -22.79 27.57
C THR A 82 14.56 -21.77 28.62
N LYS A 83 14.73 -22.21 29.87
CA LYS A 83 15.20 -21.36 30.98
C LYS A 83 16.72 -21.17 31.01
N GLY A 84 17.47 -22.02 30.28
CA GLY A 84 18.93 -22.01 30.21
C GLY A 84 19.51 -21.15 29.08
N LEU A 85 18.68 -20.51 28.26
CA LEU A 85 19.15 -19.70 27.14
C LEU A 85 19.92 -18.45 27.61
N THR A 86 21.08 -18.21 27.03
CA THR A 86 21.85 -16.98 27.29
C THR A 86 21.23 -15.79 26.56
N LEU A 87 21.40 -14.59 27.11
CA LEU A 87 20.88 -13.35 26.53
C LEU A 87 21.43 -13.11 25.12
N SER A 88 22.74 -13.32 24.93
CA SER A 88 23.38 -13.20 23.63
C SER A 88 22.78 -14.16 22.59
N ARG A 89 22.57 -15.44 22.93
CA ARG A 89 21.93 -16.40 22.02
C ARG A 89 20.49 -16.02 21.69
N ALA A 90 19.71 -15.58 22.68
CA ALA A 90 18.34 -15.12 22.45
C ALA A 90 18.28 -13.96 21.45
N ASN A 91 19.21 -13.00 21.58
CA ASN A 91 19.33 -11.86 20.68
C ASN A 91 19.78 -12.28 19.27
N GLN A 92 20.78 -13.16 19.14
CA GLN A 92 21.26 -13.67 17.85
C GLN A 92 20.17 -14.41 17.08
N LEU A 93 19.48 -15.34 17.75
CA LEU A 93 18.41 -16.12 17.14
C LEU A 93 17.23 -15.26 16.75
N SER A 94 16.89 -14.26 17.58
CA SER A 94 15.83 -13.30 17.27
C SER A 94 16.21 -12.41 16.07
N LEU A 95 17.43 -11.88 16.01
CA LEU A 95 17.89 -11.10 14.85
C LEU A 95 17.85 -11.94 13.58
N ALA A 96 18.41 -13.15 13.62
CA ALA A 96 18.44 -14.05 12.48
C ALA A 96 17.02 -14.39 12.01
N GLY A 97 16.12 -14.71 12.93
CA GLY A 97 14.75 -15.06 12.55
C GLY A 97 13.93 -13.88 12.02
N HIS A 98 14.07 -12.68 12.60
CA HIS A 98 13.43 -11.48 12.04
C HIS A 98 13.99 -11.15 10.66
N PHE A 99 15.32 -11.20 10.48
CA PHE A 99 15.97 -10.89 9.22
C PHE A 99 15.56 -11.87 8.12
N VAL A 100 15.53 -13.17 8.42
CA VAL A 100 15.07 -14.20 7.49
C VAL A 100 13.59 -13.99 7.15
N ALA A 101 12.72 -13.72 8.13
CA ALA A 101 11.31 -13.44 7.86
C ALA A 101 11.12 -12.20 6.97
N ILE A 102 11.82 -11.09 7.28
CA ILE A 102 11.79 -9.84 6.51
C ILE A 102 12.24 -10.06 5.07
N LEU A 103 13.35 -10.77 4.86
CA LEU A 103 13.86 -11.07 3.53
C LEU A 103 12.89 -11.96 2.75
N SER A 104 12.33 -13.00 3.39
CA SER A 104 11.34 -13.87 2.78
C SER A 104 10.08 -13.10 2.37
N PHE A 105 9.51 -12.29 3.27
CA PHE A 105 8.34 -11.47 2.96
C PHE A 105 8.60 -10.52 1.79
N TYR A 106 9.75 -9.84 1.81
CA TYR A 106 10.11 -8.88 0.76
C TYR A 106 10.31 -9.56 -0.59
N VAL A 107 11.14 -10.62 -0.66
CA VAL A 107 11.47 -11.30 -1.92
C VAL A 107 10.24 -11.98 -2.49
N VAL A 108 9.49 -12.72 -1.69
CA VAL A 108 8.30 -13.43 -2.17
C VAL A 108 7.27 -12.41 -2.69
N LEU A 109 7.01 -11.33 -1.95
CA LEU A 109 6.02 -10.34 -2.40
C LEU A 109 6.50 -9.59 -3.65
N SER A 110 7.73 -9.08 -3.66
CA SER A 110 8.22 -8.20 -4.74
C SER A 110 8.62 -8.92 -6.03
N ARG A 111 8.81 -10.25 -5.98
CA ARG A 111 9.28 -11.06 -7.13
C ARG A 111 8.24 -12.02 -7.69
N PHE A 112 7.23 -12.39 -6.89
CA PHE A 112 6.22 -13.38 -7.32
C PHE A 112 4.80 -12.81 -7.31
N LEU A 113 4.46 -11.95 -6.36
CA LEU A 113 3.08 -11.49 -6.18
C LEU A 113 2.82 -10.08 -6.72
N VAL A 114 3.77 -9.18 -6.52
CA VAL A 114 3.68 -7.77 -6.88
C VAL A 114 4.94 -7.45 -7.66
N VAL A 115 5.00 -7.82 -8.93
CA VAL A 115 6.23 -7.63 -9.74
C VAL A 115 6.35 -6.22 -10.31
N SER A 116 5.23 -5.48 -10.39
CA SER A 116 5.18 -4.09 -10.84
C SER A 116 5.05 -3.10 -9.69
N TYR A 117 5.25 -1.81 -9.99
CA TYR A 117 4.96 -0.73 -9.04
C TYR A 117 3.46 -0.57 -8.83
N THR A 118 3.09 -0.20 -7.60
CA THR A 118 1.70 -0.13 -7.15
C THR A 118 1.34 1.21 -6.49
N THR A 119 2.30 2.14 -6.39
CA THR A 119 2.06 3.49 -5.88
C THR A 119 2.57 4.55 -6.85
N ASP A 120 1.84 5.65 -6.95
CA ASP A 120 2.24 6.85 -7.68
C ASP A 120 3.56 7.43 -7.16
N THR A 121 3.80 7.34 -5.86
CA THR A 121 5.00 7.82 -5.18
C THR A 121 6.28 7.10 -5.65
N MET A 122 6.23 5.77 -5.84
CA MET A 122 7.38 5.03 -6.36
C MET A 122 7.64 5.37 -7.84
N VAL A 123 6.57 5.50 -8.63
CA VAL A 123 6.66 5.89 -10.05
C VAL A 123 7.22 7.31 -10.19
N GLY A 124 6.80 8.24 -9.34
CA GLY A 124 7.37 9.59 -9.27
C GLY A 124 8.84 9.58 -8.86
N THR A 125 9.24 8.73 -7.93
CA THR A 125 10.65 8.56 -7.54
C THR A 125 11.49 8.01 -8.71
N TYR A 126 10.95 7.04 -9.44
CA TYR A 126 11.54 6.49 -10.65
C TYR A 126 11.71 7.54 -11.74
N MET A 127 10.68 8.36 -11.98
CA MET A 127 10.74 9.50 -12.88
C MET A 127 11.86 10.49 -12.47
N GLY A 128 11.96 10.78 -11.16
CA GLY A 128 13.03 11.58 -10.57
C GLY A 128 14.42 11.09 -10.94
N VAL A 129 14.68 9.78 -10.76
CA VAL A 129 15.95 9.14 -11.12
C VAL A 129 16.24 9.28 -12.61
N LEU A 130 15.28 8.95 -13.49
CA LEU A 130 15.47 9.01 -14.94
C LEU A 130 15.79 10.43 -15.43
N ARG A 131 15.12 11.45 -14.88
CA ARG A 131 15.34 12.85 -15.27
C ARG A 131 16.70 13.37 -14.81
N VAL A 132 17.12 13.02 -13.60
CA VAL A 132 18.47 13.38 -13.12
C VAL A 132 19.55 12.74 -13.99
N LEU A 133 19.39 11.48 -14.41
CA LEU A 133 20.31 10.81 -15.34
C LEU A 133 20.36 11.49 -16.72
N GLN A 134 19.29 12.18 -17.12
CA GLN A 134 19.23 13.01 -18.33
C GLN A 134 19.69 14.45 -18.10
N PHE A 135 20.23 14.77 -16.91
CA PHE A 135 20.60 16.13 -16.49
C PHE A 135 19.43 17.13 -16.56
N GLN A 136 18.22 16.66 -16.31
CA GLN A 136 16.98 17.45 -16.29
C GLN A 136 16.41 17.55 -14.87
N SER A 137 15.78 18.67 -14.56
CA SER A 137 14.94 18.78 -13.36
C SER A 137 13.71 17.89 -13.52
N PRO A 138 13.36 17.04 -12.55
CA PRO A 138 12.15 16.21 -12.65
C PRO A 138 10.86 16.99 -12.36
N TYR A 139 10.96 18.19 -11.79
CA TYR A 139 9.79 19.00 -11.45
C TYR A 139 9.18 19.64 -12.69
N GLY A 140 7.85 19.69 -12.73
CA GLY A 140 7.07 20.13 -13.89
C GLY A 140 6.79 19.04 -14.92
N PHE A 141 7.35 17.83 -14.74
CA PHE A 141 6.99 16.67 -15.55
C PHE A 141 5.83 15.90 -14.94
N SER A 142 4.92 15.44 -15.81
CA SER A 142 3.82 14.55 -15.41
C SER A 142 4.32 13.12 -15.24
N ILE A 143 3.96 12.46 -14.13
CA ILE A 143 4.19 11.02 -13.93
C ILE A 143 3.22 10.14 -14.73
N LYS A 144 2.15 10.71 -15.31
CA LYS A 144 1.07 9.96 -15.98
C LYS A 144 1.58 8.98 -17.05
N PRO A 145 2.49 9.36 -17.97
CA PRO A 145 2.98 8.42 -18.99
C PRO A 145 3.64 7.17 -18.38
N LEU A 146 4.34 7.31 -17.25
CA LEU A 146 4.94 6.18 -16.55
C LEU A 146 3.88 5.36 -15.81
N LEU A 147 2.88 6.00 -15.20
CA LEU A 147 1.74 5.29 -14.61
C LEU A 147 1.04 4.40 -15.66
N ASP A 148 0.79 4.95 -16.85
CA ASP A 148 0.21 4.21 -17.97
C ASP A 148 1.12 3.06 -18.42
N GLN A 149 2.44 3.28 -18.48
CA GLN A 149 3.44 2.25 -18.81
C GLN A 149 3.48 1.10 -17.79
N PHE A 150 3.38 1.41 -16.50
CA PHE A 150 3.29 0.41 -15.42
C PHE A 150 1.89 -0.22 -15.31
N GLY A 151 0.95 0.21 -16.14
CA GLY A 151 -0.39 -0.37 -16.24
C GLY A 151 -1.35 0.08 -15.14
N PHE A 152 -1.09 1.21 -14.47
CA PHE A 152 -1.95 1.71 -13.41
C PHE A 152 -3.38 1.94 -13.89
N SER A 153 -4.30 1.65 -12.98
CA SER A 153 -5.72 1.96 -13.14
C SER A 153 -6.02 3.34 -12.58
N PRO A 154 -6.98 4.11 -13.14
CA PRO A 154 -7.39 5.41 -12.61
C PRO A 154 -7.71 5.43 -11.11
N SER A 155 -8.19 4.32 -10.53
CA SER A 155 -8.42 4.14 -9.10
C SER A 155 -7.18 4.31 -8.22
N PHE A 156 -5.98 4.20 -8.78
CA PHE A 156 -4.72 4.45 -8.09
C PHE A 156 -4.19 5.86 -8.29
N TYR A 157 -4.85 6.70 -9.10
CA TYR A 157 -4.49 8.10 -9.25
C TYR A 157 -5.04 8.88 -8.05
N THR A 158 -4.29 9.87 -7.57
CA THR A 158 -4.73 10.72 -6.47
C THR A 158 -5.73 11.77 -7.00
N PRO A 159 -7.03 11.70 -6.65
CA PRO A 159 -8.01 12.64 -7.18
C PRO A 159 -8.11 13.91 -6.32
N GLY A 160 -8.27 15.04 -7.00
CA GLY A 160 -8.73 16.31 -6.44
C GLY A 160 -10.24 16.32 -6.29
N VAL A 161 -10.76 17.12 -5.35
CA VAL A 161 -12.22 17.30 -5.16
C VAL A 161 -12.91 17.95 -6.36
N ASP A 162 -12.17 18.52 -7.30
CA ASP A 162 -12.66 19.10 -8.56
C ASP A 162 -12.69 18.09 -9.73
N GLY A 163 -12.36 16.82 -9.45
CA GLY A 163 -12.26 15.75 -10.45
C GLY A 163 -10.94 15.75 -11.24
N SER A 164 -9.99 16.64 -10.93
CA SER A 164 -8.62 16.56 -11.47
C SER A 164 -7.84 15.42 -10.81
N PHE A 165 -6.69 15.05 -11.41
CA PHE A 165 -5.77 14.08 -10.83
C PHE A 165 -4.40 14.70 -10.63
N ASP A 166 -3.74 14.37 -9.52
CA ASP A 166 -2.38 14.82 -9.24
C ASP A 166 -1.36 13.90 -9.90
N PHE A 167 -0.65 14.43 -10.90
CA PHE A 167 0.39 13.72 -11.63
C PHE A 167 1.78 14.33 -11.42
N ARG A 168 2.00 15.06 -10.33
CA ARG A 168 3.29 15.72 -10.04
C ARG A 168 4.18 14.86 -9.15
N LEU A 169 5.48 15.12 -9.20
CA LEU A 169 6.44 14.62 -8.22
C LEU A 169 6.38 15.50 -6.96
N ALA A 170 5.46 15.19 -6.04
CA ALA A 170 5.18 16.04 -4.87
C ALA A 170 6.17 15.91 -3.68
N TYR A 171 7.41 15.46 -3.94
CA TYR A 171 8.41 15.17 -2.89
C TYR A 171 9.76 15.81 -3.18
N PRO A 172 10.49 16.32 -2.17
CA PRO A 172 11.72 17.04 -2.39
C PRO A 172 12.82 16.08 -2.87
N SER A 173 13.90 16.67 -3.37
CA SER A 173 14.87 16.00 -4.23
C SER A 173 15.57 14.78 -3.63
N LEU A 174 15.71 14.72 -2.29
CA LEU A 174 16.35 13.57 -1.68
C LEU A 174 15.51 12.30 -1.79
N SER A 175 14.21 12.40 -2.09
CA SER A 175 13.35 11.25 -2.40
C SER A 175 13.89 10.38 -3.54
N PHE A 176 14.41 10.98 -4.61
CA PHE A 176 14.99 10.28 -5.75
C PHE A 176 16.53 10.30 -5.77
N LEU A 177 17.18 11.34 -5.23
CA LEU A 177 18.65 11.39 -5.16
C LEU A 177 19.24 10.34 -4.21
N SER A 178 18.52 9.95 -3.15
CA SER A 178 19.00 8.93 -2.21
C SER A 178 19.02 7.52 -2.82
N VAL A 179 18.17 7.25 -3.81
CA VAL A 179 18.11 5.95 -4.49
C VAL A 179 18.92 5.90 -5.78
N LEU A 180 19.29 7.05 -6.35
CA LEU A 180 20.09 7.17 -7.57
C LEU A 180 21.42 6.38 -7.53
N PRO A 181 22.23 6.40 -6.46
CA PRO A 181 23.48 5.61 -6.42
C PRO A 181 23.25 4.12 -6.57
N PHE A 182 22.15 3.60 -6.01
CA PHE A 182 21.80 2.18 -6.13
C PHE A 182 21.37 1.82 -7.56
N TYR A 183 20.61 2.71 -8.19
CA TYR A 183 20.24 2.57 -9.60
C TYR A 183 21.47 2.54 -10.51
N LEU A 184 22.47 3.38 -10.25
CA LEU A 184 23.72 3.45 -11.00
C LEU A 184 24.57 2.18 -10.89
N VAL A 185 24.50 1.45 -9.77
CA VAL A 185 25.21 0.16 -9.59
C VAL A 185 24.38 -1.05 -10.03
N GLY A 186 23.26 -0.84 -10.72
CA GLY A 186 22.45 -1.89 -11.33
C GLY A 186 21.21 -2.33 -10.54
N LEU A 187 20.91 -1.71 -9.39
CA LEU A 187 19.66 -1.95 -8.65
C LEU A 187 18.53 -1.11 -9.26
N HIS A 188 18.03 -1.55 -10.42
CA HIS A 188 17.03 -0.81 -11.19
C HIS A 188 15.62 -0.86 -10.59
N ASP A 189 15.31 -1.88 -9.78
CA ASP A 189 14.10 -1.87 -8.96
C ASP A 189 14.32 -1.00 -7.72
N LEU A 190 13.73 0.19 -7.71
CA LEU A 190 13.87 1.15 -6.62
C LEU A 190 13.32 0.65 -5.28
N ARG A 191 12.45 -0.37 -5.27
CA ARG A 191 12.01 -1.03 -4.03
C ARG A 191 13.20 -1.61 -3.27
N ASP A 192 14.22 -2.10 -3.98
CA ASP A 192 15.41 -2.72 -3.40
C ASP A 192 16.21 -1.67 -2.63
N SER A 193 16.32 -0.47 -3.21
CA SER A 193 16.98 0.67 -2.58
C SER A 193 16.26 1.08 -1.30
N VAL A 194 14.93 1.20 -1.33
CA VAL A 194 14.12 1.50 -0.16
C VAL A 194 14.23 0.39 0.90
N PHE A 195 14.26 -0.87 0.47
CA PHE A 195 14.43 -2.01 1.35
C PHE A 195 15.80 -2.02 2.04
N ILE A 196 16.87 -1.58 1.36
CA ILE A 196 18.19 -1.39 1.98
C ILE A 196 18.12 -0.36 3.11
N PHE A 197 17.48 0.80 2.90
CA PHE A 197 17.27 1.79 3.97
C PHE A 197 16.51 1.21 5.18
N HIS A 198 15.53 0.35 4.92
CA HIS A 198 14.80 -0.37 5.96
C HIS A 198 15.71 -1.32 6.76
N ILE A 199 16.48 -2.17 6.08
CA ILE A 199 17.41 -3.11 6.71
C ILE A 199 18.45 -2.35 7.55
N ILE A 200 19.06 -1.29 7.01
CA ILE A 200 20.04 -0.50 7.74
C ILE A 200 19.40 0.11 9.00
N SER A 201 18.18 0.65 8.90
CA SER A 201 17.45 1.20 10.05
C SER A 201 17.24 0.15 11.15
N ILE A 202 16.80 -1.05 10.79
CA ILE A 202 16.60 -2.18 11.72
C ILE A 202 17.92 -2.60 12.37
N LEU A 203 19.00 -2.70 11.61
CA LEU A 203 20.31 -3.07 12.14
C LEU A 203 20.86 -2.01 13.10
N LEU A 204 20.64 -0.72 12.82
CA LEU A 204 21.00 0.37 13.73
C LEU A 204 20.19 0.29 15.04
N LEU A 205 18.87 0.09 14.94
CA LEU A 205 17.99 -0.07 16.10
C LEU A 205 18.42 -1.27 16.97
N PHE A 206 18.68 -2.42 16.35
CA PHE A 206 19.09 -3.62 17.06
C PHE A 206 20.48 -3.47 17.70
N GLY A 207 21.45 -2.91 16.98
CA GLY A 207 22.82 -2.73 17.48
C GLY A 207 22.85 -1.86 18.72
N LEU A 208 22.06 -0.77 18.71
CA LEU A 208 22.08 0.25 19.76
C LEU A 208 21.05 0.06 20.87
N ALA A 209 20.07 -0.84 20.71
CA ALA A 209 19.13 -1.17 21.76
C ALA A 209 19.84 -1.83 22.97
N PRO A 210 19.35 -1.66 24.21
CA PRO A 210 19.91 -2.38 25.35
C PRO A 210 19.79 -3.89 25.16
N ALA A 211 20.81 -4.65 25.58
CA ALA A 211 20.87 -6.11 25.37
C ALA A 211 19.59 -6.85 25.81
N ARG A 212 18.91 -6.39 26.86
CA ARG A 212 17.66 -7.00 27.36
C ARG A 212 16.45 -6.80 26.44
N LEU A 213 16.47 -5.78 25.59
CA LEU A 213 15.37 -5.38 24.70
C LEU A 213 15.62 -5.70 23.22
N LYS A 214 16.85 -6.01 22.82
CA LYS A 214 17.24 -6.22 21.42
C LYS A 214 16.30 -7.16 20.64
N SER A 215 15.92 -8.29 21.23
CA SER A 215 15.07 -9.26 20.54
C SER A 215 13.62 -8.80 20.33
N VAL A 216 13.11 -7.85 21.12
CA VAL A 216 11.72 -7.36 20.96
C VAL A 216 11.64 -6.09 20.11
N THR A 217 12.74 -5.33 20.00
CA THR A 217 12.74 -4.05 19.26
C THR A 217 12.51 -4.21 17.76
N LEU A 218 12.70 -5.41 17.20
CA LEU A 218 12.50 -5.66 15.77
C LEU A 218 11.06 -6.03 15.39
N ALA A 219 10.29 -6.55 16.35
CA ALA A 219 8.98 -7.13 16.07
C ALA A 219 8.00 -6.19 15.33
N PRO A 220 7.92 -4.88 15.65
CA PRO A 220 7.00 -3.97 14.94
C PRO A 220 7.35 -3.75 13.46
N PHE A 221 8.61 -4.00 13.07
CA PHE A 221 9.12 -3.62 11.76
C PHE A 221 9.17 -4.78 10.77
N SER A 222 9.00 -6.03 11.21
CA SER A 222 9.12 -7.19 10.33
C SER A 222 8.18 -7.16 9.12
N LEU A 223 6.95 -6.70 9.34
CA LEU A 223 5.92 -6.65 8.30
C LEU A 223 6.05 -5.44 7.37
N PHE A 224 6.95 -4.49 7.66
CA PHE A 224 7.17 -3.34 6.78
C PHE A 224 7.78 -3.76 5.43
N SER A 225 8.49 -4.89 5.41
CA SER A 225 8.94 -5.54 4.17
C SER A 225 7.83 -5.74 3.14
N ILE A 226 6.62 -6.09 3.61
CA ILE A 226 5.44 -6.31 2.76
C ILE A 226 5.02 -4.99 2.09
N VAL A 227 4.88 -3.92 2.86
CA VAL A 227 4.45 -2.64 2.28
C VAL A 227 5.53 -1.99 1.41
N ILE A 228 6.82 -2.23 1.69
CA ILE A 228 7.93 -1.79 0.81
C ILE A 228 7.88 -2.54 -0.52
N ALA A 229 7.65 -3.86 -0.49
CA ALA A 229 7.44 -4.64 -1.72
C ALA A 229 6.19 -4.17 -2.49
N GLY A 230 5.15 -3.70 -1.77
CA GLY A 230 4.01 -2.94 -2.29
C GLY A 230 4.30 -1.46 -2.62
N SER A 231 5.56 -1.12 -2.89
CA SER A 231 6.01 0.20 -3.39
C SER A 231 5.90 1.38 -2.42
N TRP A 232 5.87 1.17 -1.10
CA TRP A 232 6.01 2.28 -0.15
C TRP A 232 7.46 2.75 -0.06
N THR A 233 7.68 4.07 -0.08
CA THR A 233 9.03 4.70 -0.07
C THR A 233 9.47 5.21 1.31
N ASP A 234 8.61 5.09 2.31
CA ASP A 234 8.75 5.78 3.60
C ASP A 234 9.97 5.36 4.46
N SER A 235 10.57 4.19 4.18
CA SER A 235 11.79 3.75 4.86
C SER A 235 12.98 4.70 4.70
N VAL A 236 13.01 5.49 3.61
CA VAL A 236 14.12 6.43 3.35
C VAL A 236 14.12 7.59 4.35
N TRP A 237 12.99 8.27 4.56
CA TRP A 237 12.94 9.38 5.53
C TRP A 237 12.97 8.85 6.97
N ALA A 238 12.40 7.67 7.22
CA ALA A 238 12.49 7.02 8.52
C ALA A 238 13.93 6.67 8.91
N PHE A 239 14.77 6.26 7.96
CA PHE A 239 16.20 6.07 8.19
C PHE A 239 16.87 7.35 8.70
N PHE A 240 16.63 8.49 8.05
CA PHE A 240 17.17 9.77 8.50
C PHE A 240 16.59 10.22 9.85
N LEU A 241 15.37 9.82 10.22
CA LEU A 241 14.84 10.03 11.57
C LEU A 241 15.49 9.13 12.63
N VAL A 242 15.79 7.88 12.30
CA VAL A 242 16.56 6.98 13.18
C VAL A 242 17.93 7.59 13.45
N LEU A 243 18.62 8.08 12.41
CA LEU A 243 19.86 8.82 12.57
C LEU A 243 19.68 10.08 13.42
N THR A 244 18.59 10.83 13.23
CA THR A 244 18.26 12.00 14.06
C THR A 244 18.22 11.61 15.55
N ALA A 245 17.49 10.55 15.90
CA ALA A 245 17.39 10.09 17.29
C ALA A 245 18.73 9.57 17.85
N ILE A 246 19.48 8.80 17.06
CA ILE A 246 20.79 8.24 17.45
C ILE A 246 21.81 9.34 17.72
N LEU A 247 21.92 10.28 16.77
CA LEU A 247 22.93 11.33 16.79
C LEU A 247 22.62 12.41 17.83
N TRP A 248 21.36 12.54 18.29
CA TRP A 248 20.93 13.59 19.23
C TRP A 248 21.85 13.71 20.44
N TYR A 249 22.28 12.58 20.99
CA TYR A 249 23.03 12.55 22.25
C TYR A 249 24.54 12.72 22.12
N ARG A 250 25.13 12.34 20.99
CA ARG A 250 26.60 12.35 20.80
C ARG A 250 27.05 13.41 19.80
N HIS A 251 26.23 13.67 18.79
CA HIS A 251 26.52 14.62 17.71
C HIS A 251 25.28 15.48 17.41
N PRO A 252 24.85 16.38 18.33
CA PRO A 252 23.63 17.16 18.16
C PRO A 252 23.54 17.89 16.81
N LYS A 253 24.64 18.50 16.36
CA LYS A 253 24.71 19.18 15.05
C LYS A 253 24.35 18.23 13.89
N ALA A 254 24.90 17.02 13.91
CA ALA A 254 24.63 16.00 12.89
C ALA A 254 23.20 15.45 12.99
N SER A 255 22.61 15.40 14.18
CA SER A 255 21.19 15.05 14.36
C SER A 255 20.26 16.05 13.67
N TRP A 256 20.50 17.36 13.83
CA TRP A 256 19.72 18.38 13.14
C TRP A 256 19.94 18.39 11.63
N ALA A 257 21.16 18.16 11.16
CA ALA A 257 21.41 17.94 9.73
C ALA A 257 20.63 16.71 9.21
N SER A 258 20.63 15.61 9.95
CA SER A 258 19.87 14.40 9.60
C SER A 258 18.36 14.64 9.56
N LEU A 259 17.82 15.47 10.45
CA LEU A 259 16.43 15.90 10.39
C LEU A 259 16.14 16.69 9.10
N GLY A 260 17.04 17.58 8.70
CA GLY A 260 16.95 18.30 7.44
C GLY A 260 16.92 17.36 6.22
N LEU A 261 17.73 16.29 6.24
CA LEU A 261 17.71 15.24 5.21
C LEU A 261 16.40 14.43 5.22
N ALA A 262 15.84 14.13 6.40
CA ALA A 262 14.52 13.50 6.49
C ALA A 262 13.44 14.38 5.82
N ILE A 263 13.47 15.69 6.10
CA ILE A 263 12.56 16.67 5.48
C ILE A 263 12.81 16.77 3.96
N ALA A 264 14.06 16.70 3.51
CA ALA A 264 14.41 16.72 2.09
C ALA A 264 13.98 15.45 1.34
N THR A 265 13.66 14.37 2.07
CA THR A 265 13.08 13.16 1.51
C THR A 265 11.56 13.25 1.49
N LYS A 266 10.95 13.70 2.60
CA LYS A 266 9.50 13.85 2.75
C LYS A 266 9.18 14.94 3.76
N GLN A 267 8.46 15.98 3.31
CA GLN A 267 8.16 17.19 4.07
C GLN A 267 7.44 16.89 5.40
N ILE A 268 6.70 15.78 5.46
CA ILE A 268 5.99 15.28 6.64
C ILE A 268 6.88 15.18 7.89
N ALA A 269 8.19 14.94 7.70
CA ALA A 269 9.16 14.86 8.78
C ALA A 269 9.29 16.19 9.56
N VAL A 270 8.92 17.34 8.98
CA VAL A 270 9.05 18.66 9.62
C VAL A 270 8.22 18.80 10.89
N VAL A 271 7.15 18.01 11.02
CA VAL A 271 6.20 18.07 12.14
C VAL A 271 6.87 17.81 13.51
N ILE A 272 7.98 17.09 13.54
CA ILE A 272 8.73 16.83 14.80
C ILE A 272 9.62 18.02 15.22
N ALA A 273 9.95 18.93 14.30
CA ALA A 273 10.94 19.98 14.55
C ALA A 273 10.58 20.90 15.74
N PRO A 274 9.33 21.39 15.91
CA PRO A 274 8.98 22.22 17.08
C PRO A 274 9.20 21.51 18.42
N PHE A 275 8.93 20.20 18.48
CA PHE A 275 9.16 19.40 19.69
C PHE A 275 10.65 19.24 19.98
N LEU A 276 11.48 19.00 18.96
CA LEU A 276 12.93 18.93 19.13
C LEU A 276 13.55 20.30 19.48
N MET A 277 12.98 21.40 19.00
CA MET A 277 13.38 22.75 19.43
C MET A 277 13.14 22.95 20.93
N VAL A 278 11.96 22.55 21.43
CA VAL A 278 11.66 22.58 22.87
C VAL A 278 12.61 21.68 23.65
N ARG A 279 12.90 20.48 23.14
CA ARG A 279 13.86 19.55 23.74
C ARG A 279 15.24 20.19 23.88
N LEU A 280 15.78 20.73 22.79
CA LEU A 280 17.07 21.41 22.77
C LEU A 280 17.11 22.58 23.77
N TRP A 281 16.05 23.37 23.81
CA TRP A 281 15.92 24.50 24.74
C TRP A 281 15.92 24.06 26.21
N LYS A 282 15.32 22.91 26.53
CA LYS A 282 15.23 22.37 27.90
C LYS A 282 16.49 21.62 28.34
N GLU A 283 17.22 20.99 27.41
CA GLU A 283 18.45 20.24 27.70
C GLU A 283 19.68 21.14 27.84
N LYS A 284 19.71 22.31 27.19
CA LYS A 284 20.84 23.26 27.26
C LYS A 284 20.62 24.34 28.34
N SER A 285 21.58 24.50 29.25
CA SER A 285 21.57 25.58 30.26
C SER A 285 22.10 26.90 29.71
N GLU A 286 23.18 26.88 28.94
CA GLU A 286 23.88 28.07 28.45
C GLU A 286 23.71 28.26 26.93
N SER A 287 23.65 29.51 26.45
CA SER A 287 23.59 29.88 25.03
C SER A 287 22.41 29.29 24.23
N ARG A 288 21.24 29.12 24.87
CA ARG A 288 20.07 28.46 24.27
C ARG A 288 19.69 29.02 22.89
N LEU A 289 19.67 30.33 22.73
CA LEU A 289 19.29 31.00 21.49
C LEU A 289 20.31 30.73 20.37
N HIS A 290 21.60 30.86 20.65
CA HIS A 290 22.67 30.55 19.70
C HIS A 290 22.66 29.06 19.30
N SER A 291 22.47 28.16 20.26
CA SER A 291 22.34 26.73 20.00
C SER A 291 21.11 26.44 19.12
N LEU A 292 19.96 27.05 19.42
CA LEU A 292 18.75 26.89 18.62
C LEU A 292 18.96 27.40 17.18
N ALA A 293 19.53 28.60 17.02
CA ALA A 293 19.81 29.20 15.72
C ALA A 293 20.78 28.33 14.90
N THR A 294 21.89 27.89 15.50
CA THR A 294 22.90 27.05 14.82
C THR A 294 22.29 25.74 14.35
N ASN A 295 21.57 25.03 15.24
CA ASN A 295 21.03 23.72 14.91
C ASN A 295 19.86 23.79 13.92
N THR A 296 18.99 24.80 14.06
CA THR A 296 17.93 25.05 13.08
C THR A 296 18.52 25.43 11.72
N GLY A 297 19.57 26.26 11.70
CA GLY A 297 20.32 26.60 10.49
C GLY A 297 20.90 25.37 9.80
N LEU A 298 21.45 24.39 10.54
CA LEU A 298 21.92 23.13 9.99
C LEU A 298 20.80 22.28 9.39
N MET A 299 19.63 22.21 10.04
CA MET A 299 18.46 21.52 9.50
C MET A 299 17.98 22.16 8.20
N VAL A 300 17.87 23.50 8.18
CA VAL A 300 17.46 24.27 7.00
C VAL A 300 18.49 24.09 5.87
N ALA A 301 19.78 24.17 6.16
CA ALA A 301 20.84 23.94 5.17
C ALA A 301 20.80 22.52 4.61
N ALA A 302 20.63 21.50 5.45
CA ALA A 302 20.54 20.11 5.00
C ALA A 302 19.25 19.83 4.19
N PHE A 303 18.17 20.57 4.44
CA PHE A 303 16.98 20.53 3.59
C PHE A 303 17.23 21.15 2.21
N PHE A 304 17.79 22.37 2.18
CA PHE A 304 17.97 23.10 0.93
C PHE A 304 19.10 22.56 0.07
N LEU A 305 20.18 22.02 0.65
CA LEU A 305 21.36 21.56 -0.10
C LEU A 305 21.03 20.57 -1.24
N PRO A 306 20.30 19.46 -1.03
CA PRO A 306 19.93 18.57 -2.14
C PRO A 306 18.92 19.21 -3.09
N ASN A 307 18.08 20.14 -2.63
CA ASN A 307 17.04 20.79 -3.42
C ASN A 307 17.55 21.95 -4.29
N LEU A 308 18.68 22.56 -3.89
CA LEU A 308 19.20 23.78 -4.49
C LEU A 308 19.40 23.68 -6.01
N PRO A 309 19.96 22.58 -6.57
CA PRO A 309 20.12 22.47 -8.03
C PRO A 309 18.79 22.59 -8.79
N PHE A 310 17.71 22.06 -8.22
CA PHE A 310 16.38 22.06 -8.84
C PHE A 310 15.62 23.36 -8.62
N ILE A 311 15.85 24.01 -7.48
CA ILE A 311 15.34 25.37 -7.22
C ILE A 311 15.97 26.35 -8.22
N VAL A 312 17.28 26.21 -8.48
CA VAL A 312 17.99 27.07 -9.44
C VAL A 312 17.56 26.76 -10.88
N ALA A 313 17.46 25.48 -11.25
CA ALA A 313 17.10 25.08 -12.61
C ALA A 313 15.64 25.38 -12.97
N SER A 314 14.71 25.22 -12.03
CA SER A 314 13.27 25.35 -12.28
C SER A 314 12.51 25.79 -11.02
N PRO A 315 12.66 27.06 -10.57
CA PRO A 315 12.10 27.53 -9.30
C PRO A 315 10.56 27.44 -9.26
N GLY A 316 9.90 27.83 -10.36
CA GLY A 316 8.44 27.78 -10.48
C GLY A 316 7.90 26.35 -10.40
N SER A 317 8.49 25.42 -11.15
CA SER A 317 8.09 24.01 -11.14
C SER A 317 8.37 23.35 -9.78
N TRP A 318 9.54 23.61 -9.18
CA TRP A 318 9.87 23.10 -7.85
C TRP A 318 8.86 23.60 -6.80
N TRP A 319 8.50 24.89 -6.84
CA TRP A 319 7.49 25.44 -5.92
C TRP A 319 6.11 24.80 -6.14
N ALA A 320 5.67 24.70 -7.40
CA ALA A 320 4.38 24.15 -7.78
C ALA A 320 4.21 22.67 -7.40
N ASP A 321 5.31 21.92 -7.37
CA ASP A 321 5.30 20.49 -7.04
C ASP A 321 5.55 20.23 -5.55
N ILE A 322 6.45 20.98 -4.89
CA ILE A 322 6.89 20.68 -3.52
C ILE A 322 6.09 21.42 -2.44
N VAL A 323 5.72 22.68 -2.71
CA VAL A 323 5.18 23.57 -1.68
C VAL A 323 3.69 23.85 -1.94
N ALA A 324 3.34 24.25 -3.15
CA ALA A 324 1.99 24.66 -3.51
C ALA A 324 0.90 23.65 -3.13
N PRO A 325 1.08 22.31 -3.28
CA PRO A 325 0.03 21.33 -2.95
C PRO A 325 -0.39 21.31 -1.47
N TYR A 326 0.43 21.88 -0.58
CA TYR A 326 0.15 21.95 0.85
C TYR A 326 -0.42 23.31 1.29
N LEU A 327 -0.54 24.26 0.37
CA LEU A 327 -1.13 25.57 0.64
C LEU A 327 -2.66 25.52 0.50
N PRO A 328 -3.41 26.35 1.27
CA PRO A 328 -4.88 26.35 1.22
C PRO A 328 -5.50 26.63 -0.16
N ASN A 329 -4.74 27.25 -1.07
CA ASN A 329 -5.22 27.64 -2.39
C ASN A 329 -5.08 26.53 -3.44
N ALA A 330 -4.40 25.42 -3.13
CA ALA A 330 -4.34 24.28 -4.03
C ALA A 330 -5.66 23.50 -3.97
N THR A 331 -6.05 22.89 -5.11
CA THR A 331 -7.16 21.95 -5.16
C THR A 331 -6.96 20.88 -4.08
N PRO A 332 -7.85 20.80 -3.07
CA PRO A 332 -7.73 19.77 -2.06
C PRO A 332 -7.89 18.40 -2.68
N GLN A 333 -7.04 17.46 -2.25
CA GLN A 333 -7.24 16.06 -2.56
C GLN A 333 -8.43 15.52 -1.76
N VAL A 334 -9.09 14.49 -2.29
CA VAL A 334 -10.23 13.88 -1.60
C VAL A 334 -9.80 13.35 -0.21
N PRO A 335 -10.55 13.64 0.87
CA PRO A 335 -10.20 13.16 2.21
C PRO A 335 -10.30 11.64 2.32
N GLY A 336 -9.53 11.04 3.23
CA GLY A 336 -9.54 9.59 3.46
C GLY A 336 -8.42 9.10 4.37
N GLY A 337 -8.29 7.78 4.51
CA GLY A 337 -7.26 7.15 5.35
C GLY A 337 -7.83 6.40 6.54
N ILE A 338 -7.14 6.42 7.68
CA ILE A 338 -7.49 5.66 8.90
C ILE A 338 -7.70 6.54 10.14
N GLY A 339 -7.64 7.86 9.99
CA GLY A 339 -7.80 8.83 11.07
C GLY A 339 -9.23 9.37 11.19
N LEU A 340 -9.36 10.48 11.92
CA LEU A 340 -10.65 11.10 12.23
C LEU A 340 -11.46 11.47 10.98
N SER A 341 -10.78 11.87 9.89
CA SER A 341 -11.46 12.20 8.64
C SER A 341 -12.24 11.03 8.06
N SER A 342 -11.66 9.82 8.04
CA SER A 342 -12.37 8.64 7.55
C SER A 342 -13.56 8.29 8.43
N PHE A 343 -13.39 8.34 9.75
CA PHE A 343 -14.48 8.06 10.70
C PHE A 343 -15.66 9.02 10.52
N LEU A 344 -15.40 10.32 10.39
CA LEU A 344 -16.44 11.31 10.13
C LEU A 344 -17.11 11.07 8.78
N LEU A 345 -16.33 10.77 7.74
CA LEU A 345 -16.88 10.41 6.43
C LEU A 345 -17.74 9.14 6.48
N ASP A 346 -17.41 8.14 7.31
CA ASP A 346 -18.22 6.92 7.47
C ASP A 346 -19.58 7.21 8.14
N LEU A 347 -19.62 8.25 9.00
CA LEU A 347 -20.85 8.76 9.61
C LEU A 347 -21.64 9.70 8.70
N GLY A 348 -21.12 10.02 7.52
CA GLY A 348 -21.70 10.98 6.58
C GLY A 348 -21.45 12.45 6.94
N ILE A 349 -20.36 12.70 7.67
CA ILE A 349 -19.92 14.03 8.06
C ILE A 349 -18.65 14.36 7.28
N ALA A 350 -18.81 15.11 6.19
CA ALA A 350 -17.70 15.54 5.35
C ALA A 350 -17.34 17.00 5.64
N LEU A 351 -16.22 17.18 6.35
CA LEU A 351 -15.68 18.50 6.72
C LEU A 351 -14.61 18.94 5.70
N PRO A 352 -14.47 20.25 5.44
CA PRO A 352 -13.46 20.77 4.53
C PRO A 352 -12.04 20.50 5.05
N SER A 353 -11.06 20.42 4.14
CA SER A 353 -9.64 20.19 4.50
C SER A 353 -9.10 21.29 5.45
N THR A 354 -9.61 22.51 5.35
CA THR A 354 -9.27 23.64 6.24
C THR A 354 -9.66 23.39 7.70
N PHE A 355 -10.77 22.69 7.95
CA PHE A 355 -11.16 22.28 9.30
C PHE A 355 -10.11 21.36 9.91
N PHE A 356 -9.67 20.34 9.17
CA PHE A 356 -8.64 19.42 9.62
C PHE A 356 -7.27 20.08 9.77
N LEU A 357 -6.92 21.02 8.89
CA LEU A 357 -5.70 21.82 9.05
C LEU A 357 -5.71 22.58 10.38
N ALA A 358 -6.79 23.28 10.68
CA ALA A 358 -6.92 24.03 11.92
C ALA A 358 -6.98 23.11 13.15
N LEU A 359 -7.67 21.96 13.07
CA LEU A 359 -7.69 20.94 14.11
C LEU A 359 -6.30 20.35 14.38
N MET A 360 -5.54 20.06 13.32
CA MET A 360 -4.17 19.56 13.41
C MET A 360 -3.25 20.61 14.03
N LEU A 361 -3.33 21.88 13.62
CA LEU A 361 -2.56 22.98 14.21
C LEU A 361 -2.92 23.25 15.68
N GLY A 362 -4.21 23.18 16.02
CA GLY A 362 -4.70 23.30 17.40
C GLY A 362 -4.16 22.18 18.28
N THR A 363 -4.31 20.93 17.82
CA THR A 363 -3.77 19.75 18.51
C THR A 363 -2.25 19.81 18.62
N ALA A 364 -1.53 20.21 17.57
CA ALA A 364 -0.08 20.40 17.60
C ALA A 364 0.34 21.43 18.65
N SER A 365 -0.38 22.54 18.75
CA SER A 365 -0.13 23.58 19.75
C SER A 365 -0.37 23.08 21.18
N ILE A 366 -1.46 22.33 21.41
CA ILE A 366 -1.77 21.70 22.69
C ILE A 366 -0.70 20.69 23.07
N PHE A 367 -0.31 19.81 22.15
CA PHE A 367 0.74 18.82 22.37
C PHE A 367 2.10 19.45 22.62
N LEU A 368 2.48 20.47 21.86
CA LEU A 368 3.72 21.21 22.07
C LEU A 368 3.72 21.89 23.46
N TYR A 369 2.59 22.47 23.87
CA TYR A 369 2.43 23.05 25.20
C TYR A 369 2.58 21.99 26.31
N ILE A 370 1.86 20.87 26.19
CA ILE A 370 1.92 19.74 27.14
C ILE A 370 3.36 19.20 27.23
N TYR A 371 4.03 19.04 26.09
CA TYR A 371 5.42 18.61 26.01
C TYR A 371 6.37 19.60 26.68
N ALA A 372 6.24 20.90 26.40
CA ALA A 372 7.08 21.94 27.00
C ALA A 372 6.90 22.08 28.52
N ARG A 373 5.67 21.87 29.02
CA ARG A 373 5.35 21.90 30.45
C ARG A 373 5.81 20.65 31.18
N ASN A 374 5.55 19.47 30.60
CA ASN A 374 5.82 18.18 31.21
C ASN A 374 7.07 17.51 30.63
N TYR A 375 8.03 18.32 30.17
CA TYR A 375 9.21 17.88 29.44
C TYR A 375 9.94 16.71 30.10
N ARG A 376 10.17 16.79 31.42
CA ARG A 376 10.87 15.73 32.19
C ARG A 376 10.18 14.37 32.14
N GLY A 377 8.85 14.33 31.99
CA GLY A 377 8.08 13.08 31.92
C GLY A 377 7.86 12.58 30.49
N LEU A 378 7.97 13.46 29.48
CA LEU A 378 7.59 13.16 28.10
C LEU A 378 8.79 13.16 27.12
N ASN A 379 10.00 13.48 27.58
CA ASN A 379 11.19 13.59 26.72
C ASN A 379 11.47 12.33 25.86
N SER A 380 11.19 11.14 26.41
CA SER A 380 11.38 9.83 25.78
C SER A 380 10.33 9.45 24.74
N ILE A 381 9.23 10.19 24.63
CA ILE A 381 8.13 9.90 23.71
C ILE A 381 7.96 11.00 22.65
N VAL A 382 8.99 11.81 22.42
CA VAL A 382 8.90 12.96 21.49
C VAL A 382 8.42 12.53 20.08
N PHE A 383 8.82 11.35 19.61
CA PHE A 383 8.40 10.81 18.32
C PHE A 383 7.00 10.19 18.31
N ALA A 384 6.32 10.10 19.46
CA ALA A 384 4.92 9.68 19.52
C ALA A 384 3.96 10.81 19.11
N PHE A 385 4.33 12.09 19.30
CA PHE A 385 3.44 13.21 18.98
C PHE A 385 3.00 13.24 17.51
N PRO A 386 3.90 13.10 16.50
CA PRO A 386 3.47 13.06 15.11
C PRO A 386 2.45 11.97 14.79
N ILE A 387 2.53 10.79 15.44
CA ILE A 387 1.56 9.69 15.28
C ILE A 387 0.15 10.19 15.59
N PHE A 388 -0.01 10.87 16.73
CA PHE A 388 -1.30 11.42 17.14
C PHE A 388 -1.71 12.62 16.29
N LEU A 389 -0.77 13.42 15.77
CA LEU A 389 -1.10 14.55 14.89
C LEU A 389 -1.66 14.09 13.55
N PHE A 390 -1.09 13.05 12.94
CA PHE A 390 -1.58 12.52 11.67
C PHE A 390 -2.93 11.82 11.78
N PHE A 391 -3.38 11.46 12.98
CA PHE A 391 -4.76 11.03 13.20
C PHE A 391 -5.77 12.15 12.88
N PHE A 392 -5.42 13.41 13.10
CA PHE A 392 -6.27 14.58 12.82
C PHE A 392 -6.06 15.19 11.44
N TYR A 393 -5.18 14.60 10.62
CA TYR A 393 -4.93 15.07 9.26
C TYR A 393 -6.00 14.53 8.29
N TYR A 394 -6.44 15.35 7.32
CA TYR A 394 -7.56 15.01 6.43
C TYR A 394 -7.27 13.81 5.51
N ARG A 395 -5.99 13.56 5.17
CA ARG A 395 -5.50 12.36 4.46
C ARG A 395 -4.59 11.53 5.36
N SER A 396 -5.17 10.89 6.36
CA SER A 396 -4.49 10.19 7.44
C SER A 396 -4.07 8.77 7.04
N PHE A 397 -3.08 8.64 6.16
CA PHE A 397 -2.62 7.33 5.70
C PHE A 397 -1.82 6.56 6.77
N PRO A 398 -1.88 5.21 6.80
CA PRO A 398 -1.17 4.42 7.81
C PRO A 398 0.34 4.64 7.83
N ASN A 399 0.99 4.84 6.67
CA ASN A 399 2.42 5.13 6.59
C ASN A 399 2.81 6.45 7.27
N TYR A 400 1.91 7.45 7.29
CA TYR A 400 2.17 8.73 7.96
C TYR A 400 2.24 8.61 9.48
N MET A 401 1.72 7.51 10.03
CA MET A 401 1.72 7.22 11.47
C MET A 401 2.77 6.16 11.82
N ALA A 402 2.85 5.07 11.05
CA ALA A 402 3.61 3.88 11.43
C ALA A 402 5.15 4.10 11.43
N TYR A 403 5.69 4.90 10.52
CA TYR A 403 7.15 5.07 10.38
C TYR A 403 7.79 5.91 11.50
N TRP A 404 7.00 6.65 12.27
CA TRP A 404 7.47 7.30 13.50
C TRP A 404 7.84 6.31 14.61
N LEU A 405 7.39 5.05 14.52
CA LEU A 405 7.76 4.00 15.45
C LEU A 405 9.27 3.71 15.44
N PHE A 406 9.96 3.91 14.31
CA PHE A 406 11.40 3.66 14.20
C PHE A 406 12.22 4.45 15.24
N PRO A 407 12.21 5.80 15.23
CA PRO A 407 12.92 6.59 16.24
C PRO A 407 12.28 6.48 17.63
N LEU A 408 10.97 6.21 17.74
CA LEU A 408 10.30 6.05 19.04
C LEU A 408 10.78 4.79 19.79
N VAL A 409 10.89 3.65 19.11
CA VAL A 409 11.39 2.40 19.71
C VAL A 409 12.83 2.58 20.19
N PHE A 410 13.65 3.31 19.44
CA PHE A 410 15.01 3.66 19.86
C PHE A 410 15.03 4.46 21.18
N GLU A 411 14.26 5.55 21.25
CA GLU A 411 14.18 6.43 22.43
C GLU A 411 13.68 5.68 23.67
N LEU A 412 12.62 4.87 23.51
CA LEU A 412 12.07 4.04 24.58
C LEU A 412 13.08 2.99 25.07
N GLY A 413 13.85 2.38 24.15
CA GLY A 413 14.89 1.43 24.48
C GLY A 413 16.05 2.08 25.23
N ARG A 414 16.56 3.21 24.75
CA ARG A 414 17.76 3.86 25.29
C ARG A 414 17.54 4.48 26.67
N LEU A 415 16.41 5.16 26.88
CA LEU A 415 16.14 5.88 28.13
C LEU A 415 15.72 4.94 29.28
N GLY A 416 15.79 3.62 29.06
CA GLY A 416 15.70 2.62 30.12
C GLY A 416 14.34 2.65 30.80
N SER A 417 13.27 2.52 30.02
CA SER A 417 11.90 2.75 30.46
C SER A 417 11.72 4.17 31.02
N PRO A 418 10.68 4.92 30.63
CA PRO A 418 10.13 5.87 31.56
C PRO A 418 9.92 5.13 32.88
N ARG A 419 9.95 5.81 34.02
CA ARG A 419 9.08 5.38 35.10
C ARG A 419 7.63 5.52 34.59
N PHE A 420 7.24 4.74 33.58
CA PHE A 420 5.89 4.24 33.38
C PHE A 420 5.68 3.34 34.59
N ARG A 421 5.53 3.97 35.77
CA ARG A 421 4.54 3.48 36.69
C ARG A 421 3.26 3.45 35.85
N PRO A 422 2.66 2.29 35.59
CA PRO A 422 1.32 2.28 35.06
C PRO A 422 0.43 2.81 36.19
N HIS A 423 0.39 4.14 36.35
CA HIS A 423 -0.77 4.80 36.93
C HIS A 423 -1.94 4.76 35.93
N LEU A 424 -1.77 4.09 34.79
CA LEU A 424 -2.82 3.54 33.93
C LEU A 424 -3.23 2.10 34.30
N THR A 425 -2.90 1.61 35.51
CA THR A 425 -3.97 0.90 36.22
C THR A 425 -5.01 1.97 36.54
N MET A 426 -6.10 2.00 35.78
CA MET A 426 -7.39 2.28 36.40
C MET A 426 -7.62 1.21 37.47
N LYS A 427 -6.92 1.31 38.61
CA LYS A 427 -7.64 1.21 39.85
C LYS A 427 -8.45 2.48 39.86
N LEU A 428 -9.66 2.41 39.30
CA LEU A 428 -10.75 3.22 39.83
C LEU A 428 -10.58 3.11 41.33
N PRO A 429 -10.19 4.19 42.04
CA PRO A 429 -10.41 4.15 43.47
C PRO A 429 -11.91 3.89 43.57
N SER A 430 -12.33 3.03 44.48
CA SER A 430 -13.71 3.08 44.96
C SER A 430 -13.84 4.45 45.66
N ILE A 431 -13.91 5.51 44.87
CA ILE A 431 -14.33 6.83 45.29
C ILE A 431 -15.80 6.62 45.54
N ALA A 432 -16.15 6.35 46.80
CA ALA A 432 -17.48 6.62 47.28
C ALA A 432 -17.77 8.08 46.89
N TRP A 433 -18.61 8.24 45.87
CA TRP A 433 -19.11 9.51 45.41
C TRP A 433 -19.82 10.18 46.59
N ARG A 434 -19.11 11.10 47.25
CA ARG A 434 -19.73 12.16 48.04
C ARG A 434 -19.30 13.47 47.39
N PRO A 435 -20.20 14.17 46.70
CA PRO A 435 -19.85 15.41 46.02
C PRO A 435 -19.65 16.49 47.07
N SER A 436 -18.44 17.02 47.20
CA SER A 436 -18.20 18.31 47.87
C SER A 436 -17.86 19.35 46.81
N GLY A 437 -18.87 20.11 46.39
CA GLY A 437 -18.85 21.02 45.24
C GLY A 437 -17.97 22.28 45.37
N VAL A 438 -16.92 22.29 46.19
CA VAL A 438 -16.20 23.54 46.53
C VAL A 438 -14.69 23.50 46.21
N THR A 439 -14.10 22.34 45.94
CA THR A 439 -12.64 22.22 45.76
C THR A 439 -12.16 22.46 44.32
N LEU A 440 -13.01 22.17 43.32
CA LEU A 440 -12.63 22.26 41.90
C LEU A 440 -12.43 23.73 41.45
N LEU A 441 -13.19 24.67 42.02
CA LEU A 441 -13.08 26.11 41.75
C LEU A 441 -11.81 26.76 42.32
N ARG A 442 -11.16 26.19 43.36
CA ARG A 442 -9.90 26.73 43.89
C ARG A 442 -8.68 26.37 43.04
N ILE A 443 -8.68 25.20 42.39
CA ILE A 443 -7.58 24.78 41.50
C ILE A 443 -7.56 25.62 40.22
N PHE A 444 -8.71 26.09 39.75
CA PHE A 444 -8.81 27.00 38.60
C PHE A 444 -8.35 28.43 38.90
N ARG A 445 -8.23 28.85 40.17
CA ARG A 445 -8.11 30.28 40.52
C ARG A 445 -6.69 30.81 40.72
N GLN A 446 -5.62 29.99 40.74
CA GLN A 446 -4.32 30.51 41.19
C GLN A 446 -3.10 30.43 40.26
N LYS A 447 -3.06 29.64 39.17
CA LYS A 447 -1.94 29.70 38.19
C LYS A 447 -2.32 29.27 36.77
N LEU A 448 -3.47 29.71 36.24
CA LEU A 448 -3.68 29.61 34.79
C LEU A 448 -2.80 30.66 34.11
N THR A 449 -1.64 30.22 33.62
CA THR A 449 -0.77 31.03 32.74
C THR A 449 -1.61 31.70 31.65
N PRO A 450 -1.33 32.97 31.27
CA PRO A 450 -1.99 33.65 30.16
C PRO A 450 -2.03 32.82 28.88
N SER A 451 -1.05 31.94 28.67
CA SER A 451 -0.98 30.99 27.55
C SER A 451 -2.05 29.89 27.57
N ILE A 452 -2.49 29.41 28.75
CA ILE A 452 -3.60 28.42 28.83
C ILE A 452 -4.90 29.14 28.54
N VAL A 453 -5.09 30.34 29.09
CA VAL A 453 -6.28 31.16 28.80
C VAL A 453 -6.31 31.50 27.31
N LEU A 454 -5.18 31.89 26.71
CA LEU A 454 -5.09 32.16 25.28
C LEU A 454 -5.35 30.90 24.44
N VAL A 455 -4.76 29.75 24.77
CA VAL A 455 -5.01 28.49 24.04
C VAL A 455 -6.47 28.06 24.22
N MET A 456 -7.03 28.17 25.41
CA MET A 456 -8.41 27.80 25.69
C MET A 456 -9.39 28.77 25.05
N VAL A 457 -9.07 30.07 25.00
CA VAL A 457 -9.84 31.10 24.29
C VAL A 457 -9.72 30.94 22.78
N VAL A 458 -8.54 30.66 22.23
CA VAL A 458 -8.35 30.36 20.81
C VAL A 458 -9.05 29.05 20.46
N THR A 459 -9.01 28.03 21.33
CA THR A 459 -9.71 26.75 21.12
C THR A 459 -11.21 26.92 21.28
N LEU A 460 -11.72 27.69 22.25
CA LEU A 460 -13.16 27.96 22.41
C LEU A 460 -13.68 28.88 21.32
N ALA A 461 -12.93 29.92 20.94
CA ALA A 461 -13.26 30.79 19.82
C ALA A 461 -13.20 29.98 18.53
N PHE A 462 -12.25 29.05 18.38
CA PHE A 462 -12.19 28.16 17.22
C PHE A 462 -13.30 27.11 17.24
N VAL A 463 -13.63 26.49 18.37
CA VAL A 463 -14.76 25.56 18.50
C VAL A 463 -16.08 26.31 18.34
N GLY A 464 -16.16 27.56 18.78
CA GLY A 464 -17.30 28.45 18.59
C GLY A 464 -17.45 28.90 17.15
N VAL A 465 -16.36 29.29 16.48
CA VAL A 465 -16.34 29.68 15.05
C VAL A 465 -16.51 28.47 14.15
N SER A 466 -15.90 27.33 14.47
CA SER A 466 -16.09 26.07 13.76
C SER A 466 -17.47 25.49 14.03
N GLY A 467 -17.99 25.60 15.24
CA GLY A 467 -19.36 25.22 15.60
C GLY A 467 -20.39 26.11 14.91
N ALA A 468 -20.13 27.41 14.84
CA ALA A 468 -20.94 28.37 14.08
C ALA A 468 -20.85 28.09 12.56
N TYR A 469 -19.66 27.80 12.03
CA TYR A 469 -19.45 27.39 10.65
C TYR A 469 -20.14 26.06 10.34
N ILE A 470 -20.02 25.05 11.20
CA ILE A 470 -20.73 23.77 11.10
C ILE A 470 -22.24 24.00 11.16
N SER A 471 -22.74 24.89 12.02
CA SER A 471 -24.17 25.23 12.09
C SER A 471 -24.69 26.03 10.89
N GLN A 472 -23.83 26.81 10.22
CA GLN A 472 -24.15 27.51 8.97
C GLN A 472 -24.04 26.60 7.74
N VAL A 473 -23.17 25.59 7.78
CA VAL A 473 -22.91 24.64 6.68
C VAL A 473 -23.75 23.37 6.80
N SER A 474 -24.44 23.14 7.92
CA SER A 474 -25.26 21.94 8.18
C SER A 474 -26.60 21.89 7.42
N GLY A 475 -26.92 22.90 6.61
CA GLY A 475 -27.99 22.78 5.62
C GLY A 475 -27.49 21.96 4.43
N ALA A 476 -28.20 20.89 4.06
CA ALA A 476 -27.93 20.19 2.81
C ALA A 476 -27.98 21.20 1.66
N LYS A 477 -26.86 21.42 0.96
CA LYS A 477 -26.79 22.34 -0.18
C LYS A 477 -27.31 21.71 -1.46
N ALA A 478 -27.35 20.39 -1.49
CA ALA A 478 -27.99 19.59 -2.53
C ALA A 478 -28.60 18.31 -1.94
N THR A 479 -29.72 17.86 -2.51
CA THR A 479 -30.31 16.55 -2.20
C THR A 479 -29.96 15.55 -3.28
N ILE A 480 -29.66 14.32 -2.86
CA ILE A 480 -29.19 13.25 -3.75
C ILE A 480 -30.13 12.07 -3.62
N GLN A 481 -30.74 11.68 -4.74
CA GLN A 481 -31.56 10.48 -4.84
C GLN A 481 -30.90 9.49 -5.80
N ILE A 482 -30.66 8.27 -5.32
CA ILE A 482 -30.17 7.18 -6.16
C ILE A 482 -31.40 6.53 -6.82
N ASN A 483 -31.49 6.65 -8.14
CA ASN A 483 -32.61 6.13 -8.92
C ASN A 483 -32.40 4.68 -9.33
N GLY A 484 -31.14 4.28 -9.55
CA GLY A 484 -30.82 2.94 -9.99
C GLY A 484 -29.33 2.66 -9.98
N VAL A 485 -28.99 1.41 -9.68
CA VAL A 485 -27.61 0.89 -9.64
C VAL A 485 -27.54 -0.27 -10.63
N MET A 486 -26.56 -0.23 -11.54
CA MET A 486 -26.53 -1.14 -12.69
C MET A 486 -25.13 -1.70 -12.93
N ASP A 487 -25.09 -2.92 -13.46
CA ASP A 487 -23.91 -3.59 -14.00
C ASP A 487 -24.14 -3.98 -15.47
N PRO A 488 -24.23 -3.01 -16.40
CA PRO A 488 -24.44 -3.30 -17.81
C PRO A 488 -23.29 -4.06 -18.45
N ASP A 489 -22.11 -4.07 -17.82
CA ASP A 489 -20.92 -4.72 -18.34
C ASP A 489 -20.70 -6.13 -17.74
N SER A 490 -21.62 -6.59 -16.88
CA SER A 490 -21.62 -7.91 -16.25
C SER A 490 -20.30 -8.25 -15.55
N ILE A 491 -19.74 -7.33 -14.77
CA ILE A 491 -18.50 -7.57 -14.00
C ILE A 491 -18.76 -8.03 -12.55
N GLY A 492 -20.03 -8.13 -12.13
CA GLY A 492 -20.41 -8.46 -10.75
C GLY A 492 -20.27 -7.29 -9.77
N ALA A 493 -20.23 -6.07 -10.30
CA ALA A 493 -20.10 -4.84 -9.53
C ALA A 493 -20.87 -3.72 -10.23
N ALA A 494 -21.38 -2.75 -9.46
CA ALA A 494 -22.02 -1.58 -10.03
C ALA A 494 -20.99 -0.74 -10.79
N THR A 495 -21.18 -0.61 -12.11
CA THR A 495 -20.34 0.23 -12.98
C THR A 495 -21.06 1.48 -13.44
N ARG A 496 -22.39 1.54 -13.31
CA ARG A 496 -23.21 2.72 -13.59
C ARG A 496 -24.21 2.96 -12.49
N ILE A 497 -24.37 4.22 -12.11
CA ILE A 497 -25.37 4.65 -11.14
C ILE A 497 -26.14 5.82 -11.74
N ASN A 498 -27.46 5.75 -11.65
CA ASN A 498 -28.38 6.82 -12.02
C ASN A 498 -28.71 7.63 -10.77
N VAL A 499 -28.40 8.93 -10.78
CA VAL A 499 -28.50 9.82 -9.63
C VAL A 499 -29.27 11.07 -10.00
N THR A 500 -30.34 11.37 -9.28
CA THR A 500 -30.99 12.69 -9.32
C THR A 500 -30.35 13.60 -8.30
N LEU A 501 -29.96 14.80 -8.75
CA LEU A 501 -29.40 15.86 -7.93
C LEU A 501 -30.30 17.09 -8.00
N THR A 502 -30.72 17.59 -6.84
CA THR A 502 -31.43 18.88 -6.73
C THR A 502 -30.53 19.89 -6.05
N ASN A 503 -30.28 21.01 -6.71
CA ASN A 503 -29.49 22.11 -6.14
C ASN A 503 -30.39 22.96 -5.23
N LEU A 504 -30.13 22.94 -3.92
CA LEU A 504 -30.90 23.73 -2.94
C LEU A 504 -30.35 25.15 -2.76
N MET A 505 -29.21 25.45 -3.38
CA MET A 505 -28.61 26.79 -3.36
C MET A 505 -29.24 27.70 -4.42
N ALA A 506 -29.08 29.02 -4.23
CA ALA A 506 -29.42 30.00 -5.27
C ALA A 506 -28.35 30.08 -6.38
N THR A 507 -27.11 29.66 -6.08
CA THR A 507 -25.98 29.71 -7.02
C THR A 507 -25.89 28.42 -7.83
N PRO A 508 -25.51 28.49 -9.12
CA PRO A 508 -25.20 27.29 -9.90
C PRO A 508 -24.05 26.48 -9.31
N ILE A 509 -24.11 25.15 -9.46
CA ILE A 509 -23.06 24.21 -9.04
C ILE A 509 -22.58 23.38 -10.22
N SER A 510 -21.31 22.97 -10.23
CA SER A 510 -20.77 22.01 -11.20
C SER A 510 -20.39 20.73 -10.44
N PRO A 511 -21.27 19.71 -10.42
CA PRO A 511 -21.10 18.56 -9.55
C PRO A 511 -19.97 17.63 -10.01
N THR A 512 -19.20 17.15 -9.05
CA THR A 512 -18.22 16.07 -9.21
C THR A 512 -18.58 14.94 -8.25
N PHE A 513 -18.53 13.71 -8.74
CA PHE A 513 -19.10 12.55 -8.05
C PHE A 513 -18.00 11.65 -7.51
N PHE A 514 -18.11 11.30 -6.24
CA PHE A 514 -17.25 10.33 -5.59
C PHE A 514 -18.09 9.24 -4.93
N VAL A 515 -17.70 7.98 -5.14
CA VAL A 515 -18.40 6.83 -4.55
C VAL A 515 -17.51 6.21 -3.48
N LYS A 516 -18.02 6.12 -2.25
CA LYS A 516 -17.31 5.57 -1.11
C LYS A 516 -17.94 4.25 -0.67
N TYR A 517 -17.20 3.15 -0.80
CA TYR A 517 -17.51 1.83 -0.23
C TYR A 517 -16.29 1.18 0.46
N GLY A 518 -15.17 1.89 0.52
CA GLY A 518 -13.90 1.44 1.10
C GLY A 518 -13.17 2.58 1.84
N PRO A 519 -11.87 2.42 2.12
CA PRO A 519 -11.10 3.39 2.92
C PRO A 519 -10.87 4.75 2.22
N LEU A 520 -11.05 4.79 0.88
CA LEU A 520 -10.97 5.99 0.07
C LEU A 520 -12.23 6.12 -0.79
N PRO A 521 -12.74 7.35 -1.03
CA PRO A 521 -13.73 7.60 -2.07
C PRO A 521 -13.08 7.52 -3.46
N PHE A 522 -13.77 6.89 -4.41
CA PHE A 522 -13.33 6.78 -5.81
C PHE A 522 -14.01 7.83 -6.67
N TYR A 523 -13.26 8.49 -7.55
CA TYR A 523 -13.83 9.41 -8.54
C TYR A 523 -14.70 8.66 -9.54
N TRP A 524 -15.90 9.16 -9.82
CA TRP A 524 -16.81 8.63 -10.84
C TRP A 524 -17.11 9.71 -11.87
N SER A 525 -16.98 9.33 -13.15
CA SER A 525 -17.13 10.25 -14.28
C SER A 525 -18.59 10.43 -14.68
N THR A 526 -18.92 11.56 -15.29
CA THR A 526 -20.23 11.85 -15.87
C THR A 526 -20.06 12.52 -17.23
N ASN A 527 -21.00 12.26 -18.14
CA ASN A 527 -21.02 12.92 -19.46
C ASN A 527 -21.66 14.33 -19.40
N ALA A 528 -22.27 14.69 -18.28
CA ALA A 528 -22.87 16.01 -18.09
C ALA A 528 -21.79 17.07 -17.83
N THR A 529 -21.76 18.11 -18.66
CA THR A 529 -20.80 19.22 -18.54
C THR A 529 -21.45 20.53 -18.07
N THR A 530 -22.78 20.60 -18.09
CA THR A 530 -23.55 21.79 -17.73
C THR A 530 -23.67 21.95 -16.22
N ALA A 531 -23.49 23.17 -15.74
CA ALA A 531 -23.75 23.50 -14.33
C ALA A 531 -25.24 23.35 -14.02
N LEU A 532 -25.56 22.88 -12.81
CA LEU A 532 -26.92 22.78 -12.29
C LEU A 532 -27.32 24.12 -11.67
N LEU A 533 -28.30 24.78 -12.25
CA LEU A 533 -28.79 26.09 -11.78
C LEU A 533 -29.37 25.99 -10.36
N GLY A 534 -29.42 27.11 -9.65
CA GLY A 534 -30.01 27.17 -8.32
C GLY A 534 -31.50 26.78 -8.33
N GLY A 535 -31.92 25.96 -7.37
CA GLY A 535 -33.29 25.46 -7.26
C GLY A 535 -33.69 24.42 -8.32
N SER A 536 -32.79 24.07 -9.25
CA SER A 536 -33.09 23.12 -10.32
C SER A 536 -32.67 21.69 -9.96
N GLU A 537 -33.30 20.73 -10.64
CA GLU A 537 -33.02 19.31 -10.54
C GLU A 537 -32.52 18.78 -11.88
N ASN A 538 -31.55 17.86 -11.85
CA ASN A 538 -31.12 17.13 -13.03
C ASN A 538 -30.71 15.69 -12.67
N THR A 539 -30.84 14.80 -13.65
CA THR A 539 -30.47 13.40 -13.54
C THR A 539 -29.12 13.15 -14.21
N TYR A 540 -28.22 12.50 -13.48
CA TYR A 540 -26.85 12.20 -13.89
C TYR A 540 -26.65 10.70 -13.98
N MET A 541 -26.10 10.26 -15.11
CA MET A 541 -25.54 8.92 -15.25
C MET A 541 -24.05 8.99 -14.93
N ILE A 542 -23.67 8.39 -13.81
CA ILE A 542 -22.26 8.34 -13.37
C ILE A 542 -21.67 6.96 -13.65
N HIS A 543 -20.39 6.94 -13.99
CA HIS A 543 -19.66 5.75 -14.44
C HIS A 543 -18.37 5.55 -13.65
N ALA A 544 -18.13 4.31 -13.22
CA ALA A 544 -16.86 3.91 -12.64
C ALA A 544 -15.74 4.08 -13.70
N PRO A 545 -14.61 4.72 -13.39
CA PRO A 545 -13.51 4.89 -14.34
C PRO A 545 -12.75 3.58 -14.63
N ASP A 546 -12.83 2.60 -13.72
CA ASP A 546 -12.28 1.26 -13.91
C ASP A 546 -13.05 0.22 -13.06
N ALA A 547 -12.67 -1.06 -13.17
CA ALA A 547 -13.32 -2.11 -12.39
C ALA A 547 -12.96 -2.10 -10.89
N LEU A 548 -11.86 -1.44 -10.50
CA LEU A 548 -11.41 -1.38 -9.11
C LEU A 548 -12.17 -0.33 -8.29
N SER A 549 -12.81 0.64 -8.95
CA SER A 549 -13.69 1.67 -8.38
C SER A 549 -15.17 1.31 -8.48
N ALA A 550 -15.52 0.26 -9.22
CA ALA A 550 -16.87 -0.28 -9.30
C ALA A 550 -17.28 -0.86 -7.95
N VAL A 551 -18.53 -0.60 -7.53
CA VAL A 551 -18.97 -1.02 -6.19
C VAL A 551 -19.32 -2.51 -6.20
N PRO A 552 -18.64 -3.36 -5.41
CA PRO A 552 -18.90 -4.80 -5.43
C PRO A 552 -20.34 -5.16 -5.04
N ARG A 553 -20.85 -6.25 -5.62
CA ARG A 553 -22.17 -6.81 -5.25
C ARG A 553 -22.29 -7.00 -3.73
N GLY A 554 -23.41 -6.58 -3.16
CA GLY A 554 -23.71 -6.72 -1.73
C GLY A 554 -23.04 -5.70 -0.82
N SER A 555 -22.08 -4.91 -1.32
CA SER A 555 -21.47 -3.81 -0.59
C SER A 555 -22.45 -2.66 -0.41
N GLN A 556 -22.28 -1.92 0.69
CA GLN A 556 -22.92 -0.64 0.90
C GLN A 556 -22.01 0.48 0.40
N PHE A 557 -22.60 1.52 -0.18
CA PHE A 557 -21.87 2.69 -0.63
C PHE A 557 -22.66 3.98 -0.39
N ARG A 558 -21.94 5.09 -0.50
CA ARG A 558 -22.50 6.44 -0.51
C ARG A 558 -21.91 7.25 -1.66
N ILE A 559 -22.67 8.23 -2.13
CA ILE A 559 -22.24 9.17 -3.15
C ILE A 559 -22.00 10.51 -2.48
N MET A 560 -20.78 11.02 -2.61
CA MET A 560 -20.37 12.34 -2.17
C MET A 560 -20.29 13.25 -3.38
N ILE A 561 -20.86 14.44 -3.30
CA ILE A 561 -20.83 15.41 -4.38
C ILE A 561 -20.09 16.66 -3.93
N TYR A 562 -19.08 17.02 -4.70
CA TYR A 562 -18.33 18.27 -4.54
C TYR A 562 -18.67 19.21 -5.68
N ASP A 563 -18.71 20.50 -5.38
CA ASP A 563 -18.82 21.55 -6.40
C ASP A 563 -17.43 21.89 -6.95
N LYS A 564 -17.24 21.68 -8.26
CA LYS A 564 -15.95 21.77 -8.95
C LYS A 564 -15.22 23.11 -8.76
N PRO A 565 -15.85 24.29 -8.89
CA PRO A 565 -15.16 25.57 -8.78
C PRO A 565 -14.76 25.91 -7.34
N THR A 566 -15.57 25.50 -6.35
CA THR A 566 -15.33 25.83 -4.94
C THR A 566 -14.60 24.74 -4.17
N GLY A 567 -14.59 23.50 -4.69
CA GLY A 567 -14.08 22.31 -4.00
C GLY A 567 -14.85 21.95 -2.73
N GLN A 568 -16.02 22.57 -2.50
CA GLN A 568 -16.83 22.31 -1.32
C GLN A 568 -17.70 21.07 -1.52
N LEU A 569 -17.84 20.27 -0.46
CA LEU A 569 -18.89 19.26 -0.43
C LEU A 569 -20.24 19.97 -0.39
N ILE A 570 -21.14 19.55 -1.28
CA ILE A 570 -22.50 20.11 -1.39
C ILE A 570 -23.60 19.11 -0.98
N GLY A 571 -23.31 17.80 -1.01
CA GLY A 571 -24.27 16.80 -0.58
C GLY A 571 -23.67 15.40 -0.44
N GLU A 572 -24.34 14.56 0.33
CA GLU A 572 -24.06 13.14 0.47
C GLU A 572 -25.37 12.34 0.38
N SER A 573 -25.35 11.22 -0.33
CA SER A 573 -26.51 10.33 -0.43
C SER A 573 -26.72 9.55 0.88
N SER A 574 -27.92 9.01 1.05
CA SER A 574 -28.11 7.89 1.99
C SER A 574 -27.26 6.68 1.58
N SER A 575 -26.99 5.79 2.54
CA SER A 575 -26.33 4.53 2.27
C SER A 575 -27.20 3.64 1.38
N TRP A 576 -26.61 3.12 0.30
CA TRP A 576 -27.28 2.23 -0.64
C TRP A 576 -26.56 0.89 -0.71
N LYS A 577 -27.31 -0.22 -0.72
CA LYS A 577 -26.75 -1.56 -0.91
C LYS A 577 -26.83 -1.97 -2.38
N VAL A 578 -25.70 -2.37 -2.96
CA VAL A 578 -25.67 -2.83 -4.35
C VAL A 578 -26.38 -4.18 -4.46
N ASP A 579 -27.47 -4.19 -5.22
CA ASP A 579 -28.22 -5.39 -5.58
C ASP A 579 -28.18 -5.61 -7.10
N VAL A 580 -26.99 -5.95 -7.59
CA VAL A 580 -26.80 -6.40 -8.97
C VAL A 580 -26.74 -7.93 -9.02
N PRO A 581 -27.30 -8.59 -10.05
CA PRO A 581 -27.17 -10.03 -10.22
C PRO A 581 -25.70 -10.47 -10.32
N ALA A 582 -25.38 -11.67 -9.84
CA ALA A 582 -24.08 -12.26 -10.19
C ALA A 582 -24.05 -12.55 -11.69
N PRO A 583 -23.00 -12.14 -12.41
CA PRO A 583 -22.85 -12.48 -13.80
C PRO A 583 -22.60 -13.98 -13.93
N LYS A 584 -23.13 -14.56 -15.01
CA LYS A 584 -22.89 -15.94 -15.42
C LYS A 584 -21.42 -16.17 -15.83
N LEU A 585 -20.85 -15.17 -16.50
CA LEU A 585 -19.46 -15.02 -16.88
C LEU A 585 -19.09 -13.55 -16.67
N ALA A 586 -18.08 -13.27 -15.86
CA ALA A 586 -17.68 -11.89 -15.55
C ALA A 586 -16.93 -11.26 -16.73
N ASN A 587 -17.22 -9.98 -16.98
CA ASN A 587 -16.57 -9.17 -18.02
C ASN A 587 -16.52 -9.87 -19.40
N PRO A 588 -17.65 -10.36 -19.93
CA PRO A 588 -17.68 -11.19 -21.14
C PRO A 588 -17.21 -10.44 -22.40
N TRP A 589 -17.30 -9.11 -22.38
CA TRP A 589 -16.87 -8.23 -23.47
C TRP A 589 -15.40 -7.80 -23.37
N LEU A 590 -14.67 -8.26 -22.35
CA LEU A 590 -13.29 -7.87 -22.05
C LEU A 590 -13.08 -6.35 -22.10
N LYS A 591 -14.08 -5.59 -21.62
CA LYS A 591 -14.06 -4.13 -21.65
C LYS A 591 -13.16 -3.57 -20.54
N TRP A 592 -13.17 -4.23 -19.39
CA TRP A 592 -12.46 -3.77 -18.20
C TRP A 592 -11.13 -4.50 -18.04
N TRP A 593 -10.05 -3.74 -17.93
CA TRP A 593 -8.69 -4.27 -17.77
C TRP A 593 -8.05 -3.68 -16.54
N ILE A 594 -7.41 -4.53 -15.73
CA ILE A 594 -6.71 -4.15 -14.51
C ILE A 594 -5.28 -4.66 -14.55
N LEU A 595 -4.39 -4.06 -13.77
CA LEU A 595 -3.03 -4.57 -13.61
C LEU A 595 -3.08 -5.90 -12.84
N GLU A 596 -2.69 -6.99 -13.51
CA GLU A 596 -2.38 -8.26 -12.88
C GLU A 596 -1.00 -8.13 -12.23
N GLN A 597 -0.98 -7.98 -10.90
CA GLN A 597 0.22 -7.61 -10.15
C GLN A 597 1.30 -8.69 -10.20
N SER A 598 0.91 -9.97 -10.34
CA SER A 598 1.82 -11.11 -10.44
C SER A 598 2.59 -11.14 -11.78
N LEU A 599 1.99 -10.61 -12.85
CA LEU A 599 2.59 -10.54 -14.18
C LEU A 599 3.16 -9.17 -14.53
N GLY A 600 2.73 -8.12 -13.83
CA GLY A 600 3.05 -6.74 -14.18
C GLY A 600 2.48 -6.32 -15.54
N LYS A 601 1.37 -6.95 -15.95
CA LYS A 601 0.67 -6.72 -17.22
C LYS A 601 -0.82 -6.52 -16.97
N LYS A 602 -1.51 -5.88 -17.90
CA LYS A 602 -2.97 -5.75 -17.80
C LYS A 602 -3.64 -7.08 -18.18
N ALA A 603 -4.63 -7.48 -17.40
CA ALA A 603 -5.51 -8.61 -17.68
C ALA A 603 -6.98 -8.15 -17.59
N PRO A 604 -7.92 -8.83 -18.29
CA PRO A 604 -9.33 -8.53 -18.16
C PRO A 604 -9.80 -8.75 -16.72
N PHE A 605 -10.54 -7.80 -16.15
CA PHE A 605 -11.09 -7.93 -14.80
C PHE A 605 -11.96 -9.18 -14.68
N GLY A 606 -11.78 -9.95 -13.60
CA GLY A 606 -12.46 -11.23 -13.38
C GLY A 606 -11.83 -12.43 -14.11
N TRP A 607 -10.80 -12.20 -14.94
CA TRP A 607 -10.04 -13.25 -15.61
C TRP A 607 -8.63 -13.32 -15.03
N ILE A 608 -8.12 -14.54 -14.88
CA ILE A 608 -6.74 -14.80 -14.49
C ILE A 608 -5.94 -14.91 -15.77
N ALA A 609 -5.07 -13.93 -16.00
CA ALA A 609 -3.99 -14.09 -16.95
C ALA A 609 -2.89 -14.94 -16.31
N SER A 610 -2.52 -16.03 -16.97
CA SER A 610 -1.41 -16.87 -16.53
C SER A 610 -0.48 -17.12 -17.71
N LEU A 611 0.81 -17.12 -17.41
CA LEU A 611 1.80 -17.58 -18.36
C LEU A 611 1.85 -19.10 -18.21
N SER A 612 1.46 -19.81 -19.25
CA SER A 612 1.69 -21.24 -19.30
C SER A 612 3.08 -21.48 -19.84
N ASN A 613 3.91 -22.17 -19.06
CA ASN A 613 5.07 -22.85 -19.61
C ASN A 613 4.63 -24.27 -19.96
N THR A 614 4.38 -24.50 -21.24
CA THR A 614 3.84 -25.77 -21.75
C THR A 614 4.89 -26.83 -22.04
N ASP A 615 6.17 -26.59 -21.79
CA ASP A 615 7.17 -27.63 -22.02
C ASP A 615 8.16 -27.84 -20.86
N THR A 616 8.34 -29.12 -20.55
CA THR A 616 9.59 -29.60 -19.98
C THR A 616 10.10 -30.91 -20.59
N LEU A 617 9.66 -31.34 -21.80
CA LEU A 617 10.54 -31.82 -22.89
C LEU A 617 9.89 -32.29 -24.22
N THR A 618 8.60 -32.65 -24.32
CA THR A 618 7.89 -32.80 -25.61
C THR A 618 6.37 -32.94 -25.39
N SER A 619 5.68 -31.85 -25.05
CA SER A 619 4.22 -31.82 -25.20
C SER A 619 3.90 -31.94 -26.70
N SER A 620 3.14 -32.95 -27.11
CA SER A 620 2.75 -33.13 -28.51
C SER A 620 1.31 -33.57 -28.64
N ILE A 621 0.72 -33.17 -29.75
CA ILE A 621 -0.59 -33.61 -30.17
C ILE A 621 -0.38 -34.59 -31.32
N THR A 622 -0.67 -35.86 -31.09
CA THR A 622 -0.44 -36.92 -32.08
C THR A 622 -1.76 -37.61 -32.46
N PRO A 623 -1.94 -38.00 -33.73
CA PRO A 623 -3.11 -38.78 -34.14
C PRO A 623 -3.04 -40.19 -33.56
N LEU A 624 -4.18 -40.74 -33.13
CA LEU A 624 -4.27 -42.11 -32.60
C LEU A 624 -4.16 -43.23 -33.66
N GLY A 625 -3.96 -42.89 -34.93
CA GLY A 625 -3.81 -43.86 -36.02
C GLY A 625 -3.04 -43.30 -37.20
N SER A 626 -2.44 -44.20 -37.98
CA SER A 626 -1.52 -43.91 -39.12
C SER A 626 -2.10 -43.04 -40.23
N ASN A 627 -3.42 -42.80 -40.26
CA ASN A 627 -4.11 -42.04 -41.30
C ASN A 627 -4.74 -40.71 -40.80
N GLY A 628 -4.51 -40.30 -39.54
CA GLY A 628 -4.90 -38.96 -39.07
C GLY A 628 -6.39 -38.71 -38.77
N THR A 629 -7.26 -39.72 -38.86
CA THR A 629 -8.73 -39.56 -38.75
C THR A 629 -9.35 -40.12 -37.46
N SER A 630 -8.57 -40.81 -36.62
CA SER A 630 -9.08 -41.57 -35.46
C SER A 630 -9.02 -40.82 -34.13
N GLY A 631 -8.89 -39.49 -34.18
CA GLY A 631 -8.77 -38.67 -33.00
C GLY A 631 -7.34 -38.38 -32.57
N VAL A 632 -7.24 -37.60 -31.50
CA VAL A 632 -6.05 -36.83 -31.15
C VAL A 632 -5.69 -37.04 -29.69
N GLN A 633 -4.51 -37.60 -29.40
CA GLN A 633 -4.01 -37.85 -28.05
C GLN A 633 -3.10 -36.71 -27.59
N MET A 634 -3.33 -36.21 -26.37
CA MET A 634 -2.49 -35.22 -25.69
C MET A 634 -1.74 -35.91 -24.54
N MET A 635 -0.41 -35.93 -24.59
CA MET A 635 0.46 -36.52 -23.54
C MET A 635 1.29 -35.43 -22.85
N LEU A 636 1.37 -35.47 -21.51
CA LEU A 636 2.09 -34.51 -20.65
C LEU A 636 3.18 -35.25 -19.82
N ASN A 637 4.42 -34.73 -19.79
CA ASN A 637 5.56 -35.30 -19.03
C ASN A 637 6.40 -34.20 -18.34
N TYR A 638 6.99 -34.47 -17.15
CA TYR A 638 7.33 -33.46 -16.12
C TYR A 638 8.82 -33.36 -15.70
N THR A 639 9.83 -33.38 -16.59
CA THR A 639 11.24 -33.36 -16.14
C THR A 639 12.24 -32.58 -17.01
N SER A 640 12.27 -31.25 -16.97
CA SER A 640 13.49 -30.41 -17.21
C SER A 640 13.26 -28.90 -16.97
N ASN A 641 14.33 -28.14 -16.74
CA ASN A 641 14.35 -26.70 -16.37
C ASN A 641 15.61 -26.06 -17.01
N PRO A 642 15.94 -24.74 -16.86
CA PRO A 642 15.21 -23.47 -17.02
C PRO A 642 15.84 -22.55 -18.11
N LYS A 643 15.05 -21.85 -18.95
CA LYS A 643 15.39 -20.53 -19.57
C LYS A 643 14.28 -20.01 -20.51
N GLY A 644 13.40 -19.14 -20.01
CA GLY A 644 13.08 -17.86 -20.66
C GLY A 644 12.26 -17.77 -21.95
N LEU A 645 11.40 -18.73 -22.32
CA LEU A 645 10.40 -18.53 -23.39
C LEU A 645 8.98 -18.67 -22.81
N VAL A 646 8.15 -17.66 -23.00
CA VAL A 646 6.71 -17.74 -22.74
C VAL A 646 6.10 -18.54 -23.89
N GLU A 647 5.54 -19.73 -23.62
CA GLU A 647 5.00 -20.62 -24.65
C GLU A 647 3.48 -20.51 -24.84
N GLY A 648 2.74 -19.91 -23.90
CA GLY A 648 1.31 -19.59 -24.08
C GLY A 648 0.78 -18.54 -23.08
N ILE A 649 -0.20 -17.74 -23.52
CA ILE A 649 -0.93 -16.80 -22.66
C ILE A 649 -2.32 -17.39 -22.44
N LEU A 650 -2.63 -17.80 -21.21
CA LEU A 650 -3.96 -18.31 -20.88
C LEU A 650 -4.77 -17.20 -20.21
N LEU A 651 -6.03 -17.06 -20.63
CA LEU A 651 -7.05 -16.35 -19.88
C LEU A 651 -8.04 -17.36 -19.33
N SER A 652 -8.15 -17.45 -18.01
CA SER A 652 -9.05 -18.39 -17.35
C SER A 652 -10.03 -17.72 -16.38
N GLN A 653 -11.21 -18.30 -16.25
CA GLN A 653 -12.23 -17.87 -15.29
C GLN A 653 -13.10 -19.06 -14.86
N LYS A 654 -13.56 -19.05 -13.60
CA LYS A 654 -14.61 -19.97 -13.15
C LYS A 654 -15.99 -19.50 -13.62
N ALA A 655 -16.77 -20.39 -14.22
CA ALA A 655 -18.11 -20.12 -14.71
C ALA A 655 -19.06 -21.28 -14.39
N LEU A 656 -20.38 -21.03 -14.40
CA LEU A 656 -21.38 -22.08 -14.25
C LEU A 656 -21.45 -22.91 -15.53
N LEU A 657 -21.42 -24.25 -15.44
CA LEU A 657 -21.43 -25.12 -16.63
C LEU A 657 -22.67 -24.87 -17.51
N ASN A 658 -23.85 -24.68 -16.92
CA ASN A 658 -25.07 -24.36 -17.68
C ASN A 658 -25.11 -22.95 -18.30
N ALA A 659 -24.09 -22.14 -18.04
CA ALA A 659 -23.93 -20.80 -18.56
C ALA A 659 -22.68 -20.64 -19.44
N THR A 660 -22.03 -21.75 -19.79
CA THR A 660 -20.81 -21.76 -20.62
C THR A 660 -21.08 -21.89 -22.11
N SER A 661 -22.32 -21.68 -22.57
CA SER A 661 -22.54 -21.37 -23.99
C SER A 661 -21.93 -19.99 -24.28
N VAL A 662 -20.72 -19.99 -24.83
CA VAL A 662 -19.92 -18.78 -25.04
C VAL A 662 -19.66 -18.59 -26.52
N ASN A 663 -19.98 -17.40 -27.01
CA ASN A 663 -19.54 -16.94 -28.32
C ASN A 663 -18.13 -16.37 -28.19
N ILE A 664 -17.17 -17.06 -28.80
CA ILE A 664 -15.79 -16.61 -28.86
C ILE A 664 -15.61 -15.93 -30.22
N HIS A 665 -15.36 -14.62 -30.17
CA HIS A 665 -15.06 -13.80 -31.33
C HIS A 665 -13.57 -13.52 -31.38
N PHE A 666 -12.89 -13.95 -32.43
CA PHE A 666 -11.44 -13.78 -32.55
C PHE A 666 -11.00 -13.63 -33.99
N ASN A 667 -9.88 -12.94 -34.19
CA ASN A 667 -9.17 -12.90 -35.45
C ASN A 667 -7.81 -13.56 -35.24
N GLN A 668 -7.68 -14.79 -35.72
CA GLN A 668 -6.43 -15.54 -35.63
C GLN A 668 -5.46 -15.04 -36.71
N SER A 669 -4.29 -14.57 -36.30
CA SER A 669 -3.22 -14.16 -37.23
C SER A 669 -2.26 -15.29 -37.57
N LEU A 670 -2.25 -16.35 -36.77
CA LEU A 670 -1.36 -17.50 -36.91
C LEU A 670 -2.14 -18.72 -37.44
N THR A 671 -1.43 -19.60 -38.14
CA THR A 671 -1.98 -20.91 -38.53
C THR A 671 -2.00 -21.81 -37.31
N THR A 672 -3.14 -22.44 -37.04
CA THR A 672 -3.21 -23.51 -36.05
C THR A 672 -2.63 -24.76 -36.67
N ASP A 673 -1.41 -25.08 -36.27
CA ASP A 673 -0.69 -26.26 -36.71
C ASP A 673 -0.46 -27.17 -35.50
N ILE A 674 -1.28 -28.20 -35.44
CA ILE A 674 -1.24 -29.23 -34.41
C ILE A 674 0.11 -29.96 -34.44
N THR A 675 0.71 -30.12 -35.63
CA THR A 675 2.03 -30.74 -35.83
C THR A 675 3.16 -29.80 -35.42
N GLY A 676 3.00 -28.50 -35.69
CA GLY A 676 3.90 -27.41 -35.29
C GLY A 676 3.73 -26.91 -33.85
N LYS A 677 2.89 -27.57 -33.04
CA LYS A 677 2.54 -27.19 -31.65
C LYS A 677 2.00 -25.76 -31.48
N THR A 678 1.54 -25.13 -32.56
CA THR A 678 0.94 -23.80 -32.51
C THR A 678 -0.57 -23.95 -32.45
N MET A 679 -1.15 -23.59 -31.30
CA MET A 679 -2.56 -23.81 -31.03
C MET A 679 -3.24 -22.50 -30.65
N PHE A 680 -4.45 -22.34 -31.17
CA PHE A 680 -5.45 -21.45 -30.58
C PHE A 680 -6.63 -22.31 -30.15
N ALA A 681 -6.94 -22.31 -28.87
CA ALA A 681 -7.91 -23.22 -28.29
C ALA A 681 -8.65 -22.63 -27.09
N ALA A 682 -9.74 -23.31 -26.72
CA ALA A 682 -10.40 -23.10 -25.44
C ALA A 682 -10.54 -24.44 -24.71
N SER A 683 -10.62 -24.41 -23.39
CA SER A 683 -10.93 -25.59 -22.60
C SER A 683 -11.96 -25.30 -21.51
N VAL A 684 -12.72 -26.34 -21.15
CA VAL A 684 -13.67 -26.32 -20.03
C VAL A 684 -13.34 -27.51 -19.14
N ALA A 685 -12.98 -27.25 -17.88
CA ALA A 685 -12.51 -28.29 -16.96
C ALA A 685 -13.11 -28.17 -15.55
N ASP A 686 -13.40 -29.29 -14.90
CA ASP A 686 -13.82 -29.37 -13.49
C ASP A 686 -12.68 -29.78 -12.53
N GLY A 687 -11.49 -30.02 -13.08
CA GLY A 687 -10.31 -30.54 -12.39
C GLY A 687 -10.07 -32.05 -12.57
N THR A 688 -11.10 -32.80 -13.00
CA THR A 688 -11.03 -34.24 -13.28
C THR A 688 -11.25 -34.54 -14.77
N HIS A 689 -12.19 -33.83 -15.39
CA HIS A 689 -12.59 -33.94 -16.78
C HIS A 689 -12.26 -32.66 -17.54
N THR A 690 -11.97 -32.76 -18.84
CA THR A 690 -11.68 -31.58 -19.68
C THR A 690 -12.22 -31.71 -21.10
N LEU A 691 -12.95 -30.70 -21.56
CA LEU A 691 -13.27 -30.50 -22.97
C LEU A 691 -12.24 -29.56 -23.59
N TYR A 692 -11.63 -29.94 -24.70
CA TYR A 692 -10.72 -29.11 -25.49
C TYR A 692 -11.38 -28.71 -26.81
N PHE A 693 -11.51 -27.41 -27.07
CA PHE A 693 -11.98 -26.85 -28.32
C PHE A 693 -10.78 -26.28 -29.08
N ILE A 694 -10.30 -26.98 -30.11
CA ILE A 694 -9.16 -26.58 -30.94
C ILE A 694 -9.67 -25.87 -32.19
N PHE A 695 -9.33 -24.59 -32.35
CA PHE A 695 -9.75 -23.78 -33.48
C PHE A 695 -8.75 -23.90 -34.62
N SER A 696 -9.07 -24.61 -35.71
CA SER A 696 -8.12 -24.96 -36.76
C SER A 696 -8.52 -24.50 -38.15
N ASN A 697 -7.61 -23.81 -38.83
CA ASN A 697 -7.75 -23.47 -40.26
C ASN A 697 -7.35 -24.60 -41.21
N LYS A 698 -6.93 -25.75 -40.68
CA LYS A 698 -6.64 -26.96 -41.46
C LYS A 698 -7.81 -27.94 -41.48
N ALA A 699 -8.77 -27.79 -40.55
CA ALA A 699 -9.98 -28.60 -40.52
C ALA A 699 -11.04 -28.01 -41.45
N THR A 700 -11.72 -28.87 -42.21
CA THR A 700 -12.84 -28.48 -43.08
C THR A 700 -14.20 -28.73 -42.44
N GLN A 701 -14.26 -29.61 -41.43
CA GLN A 701 -15.46 -29.97 -40.68
C GLN A 701 -15.14 -30.13 -39.19
N GLN A 702 -16.17 -29.95 -38.35
CA GLN A 702 -16.03 -30.16 -36.92
C GLN A 702 -15.91 -31.65 -36.59
N THR A 703 -14.96 -32.03 -35.74
CA THR A 703 -14.78 -33.42 -35.28
C THR A 703 -14.76 -33.48 -33.76
N ILE A 704 -15.46 -34.45 -33.17
CA ILE A 704 -15.48 -34.70 -31.72
C ILE A 704 -14.83 -36.06 -31.46
N THR A 705 -13.79 -36.08 -30.63
CA THR A 705 -13.07 -37.28 -30.21
C THR A 705 -13.18 -37.45 -28.69
N PRO A 706 -14.02 -38.38 -28.21
CA PRO A 706 -14.22 -38.61 -26.77
C PRO A 706 -13.15 -39.53 -26.16
N TYR A 707 -12.82 -39.29 -24.89
CA TYR A 707 -12.04 -40.17 -24.01
C TYR A 707 -12.63 -40.17 -22.60
N ALA A 708 -12.12 -41.07 -21.74
CA ALA A 708 -12.65 -41.25 -20.38
C ALA A 708 -12.61 -39.97 -19.52
N THR A 709 -11.52 -39.20 -19.60
CA THR A 709 -11.28 -37.99 -18.78
C THR A 709 -11.12 -36.71 -19.60
N ASN A 710 -11.08 -36.80 -20.92
CA ASN A 710 -11.04 -35.62 -21.78
C ASN A 710 -11.79 -35.85 -23.09
N THR A 711 -12.18 -34.79 -23.78
CA THR A 711 -12.80 -34.86 -25.11
C THR A 711 -12.26 -33.72 -25.94
N THR A 712 -11.81 -34.03 -27.16
CA THR A 712 -11.24 -33.03 -28.07
C THR A 712 -12.22 -32.73 -29.19
N ILE A 713 -12.49 -31.44 -29.41
CA ILE A 713 -13.37 -30.90 -30.43
C ILE A 713 -12.53 -30.03 -31.34
N ILE A 714 -12.36 -30.40 -32.61
CA ILE A 714 -11.70 -29.56 -33.60
C ILE A 714 -12.78 -28.76 -34.32
N VAL A 715 -12.66 -27.43 -34.29
CA VAL A 715 -13.61 -26.49 -34.90
C VAL A 715 -12.92 -25.80 -36.08
N PRO A 716 -13.46 -25.90 -37.31
CA PRO A 716 -12.94 -25.19 -38.48
C PRO A 716 -12.93 -23.68 -38.31
N THR A 717 -11.86 -23.02 -38.74
CA THR A 717 -11.73 -21.56 -38.75
C THR A 717 -11.05 -21.03 -40.00
N GLN A 718 -11.11 -19.71 -40.20
CA GLN A 718 -10.40 -19.02 -41.28
C GLN A 718 -9.31 -18.10 -40.71
N ILE A 719 -8.14 -18.07 -41.34
CA ILE A 719 -7.03 -17.22 -40.92
C ILE A 719 -7.25 -15.77 -41.36
N SER A 720 -6.80 -14.82 -40.54
CA SER A 720 -6.85 -13.38 -40.83
C SER A 720 -8.26 -12.79 -41.02
N THR A 721 -9.30 -13.51 -40.62
CA THR A 721 -10.69 -13.05 -40.61
C THR A 721 -11.30 -13.19 -39.21
N TRP A 722 -12.35 -12.42 -38.94
CA TRP A 722 -13.10 -12.55 -37.69
C TRP A 722 -13.93 -13.83 -37.72
N ASN A 723 -13.58 -14.77 -36.83
CA ASN A 723 -14.34 -15.99 -36.58
C ASN A 723 -15.28 -15.75 -35.41
N THR A 724 -16.48 -16.32 -35.48
CA THR A 724 -17.44 -16.35 -34.38
C THR A 724 -17.80 -17.81 -34.13
N ILE A 725 -17.30 -18.37 -33.03
CA ILE A 725 -17.56 -19.76 -32.67
C ILE A 725 -18.37 -19.80 -31.38
N THR A 726 -19.49 -20.51 -31.41
CA THR A 726 -20.27 -20.82 -30.21
C THR A 726 -19.79 -22.16 -29.66
N ILE A 727 -19.20 -22.16 -28.46
CA ILE A 727 -18.94 -23.40 -27.74
C ILE A 727 -20.15 -23.70 -26.84
N ASP A 728 -20.69 -24.92 -26.91
CA ASP A 728 -21.73 -25.41 -25.99
C ASP A 728 -21.22 -26.67 -25.28
N PRO A 729 -20.45 -26.49 -24.20
CA PRO A 729 -19.83 -27.61 -23.50
C PRO A 729 -20.86 -28.42 -22.73
N GLN A 730 -22.02 -27.89 -22.32
CA GLN A 730 -22.97 -28.63 -21.49
C GLN A 730 -23.51 -29.86 -22.24
N THR A 731 -23.90 -29.67 -23.50
CA THR A 731 -24.43 -30.75 -24.36
C THR A 731 -23.37 -31.84 -24.59
N ILE A 732 -22.12 -31.44 -24.80
CA ILE A 732 -21.01 -32.39 -24.99
C ILE A 732 -20.69 -33.10 -23.67
N TRP A 733 -20.66 -32.37 -22.54
CA TRP A 733 -20.36 -32.90 -21.22
C TRP A 733 -21.35 -33.99 -20.79
N THR A 734 -22.65 -33.74 -20.97
CA THR A 734 -23.69 -34.72 -20.65
C THR A 734 -23.64 -35.93 -21.57
N SER A 735 -23.27 -35.75 -22.85
CA SER A 735 -23.08 -36.86 -23.79
C SER A 735 -21.95 -37.82 -23.39
N GLN A 736 -20.95 -37.34 -22.63
CA GLN A 736 -19.88 -38.19 -22.08
C GLN A 736 -20.32 -39.00 -20.85
N GLY A 737 -21.52 -38.77 -20.33
CA GLY A 737 -21.98 -39.39 -19.08
C GLY A 737 -21.27 -38.88 -17.82
N TRP A 738 -20.54 -37.76 -17.92
CA TRP A 738 -19.88 -37.15 -16.78
C TRP A 738 -20.89 -36.46 -15.85
N LEU A 739 -20.62 -36.48 -14.54
CA LEU A 739 -21.40 -35.72 -13.58
C LEU A 739 -21.33 -34.22 -13.95
N THR A 740 -22.44 -33.52 -13.83
CA THR A 740 -22.54 -32.10 -14.19
C THR A 740 -22.07 -31.25 -13.00
N PRO A 741 -20.84 -30.69 -13.02
CA PRO A 741 -20.38 -29.80 -11.96
C PRO A 741 -21.16 -28.49 -11.97
N GLN A 742 -21.30 -27.87 -10.80
CA GLN A 742 -21.89 -26.53 -10.69
C GLN A 742 -20.97 -25.47 -11.31
N LEU A 743 -19.67 -25.56 -11.08
CA LEU A 743 -18.65 -24.64 -11.57
C LEU A 743 -17.59 -25.39 -12.38
N VAL A 744 -17.19 -24.80 -13.50
CA VAL A 744 -16.09 -25.24 -14.36
C VAL A 744 -15.13 -24.08 -14.59
N THR A 745 -13.90 -24.40 -14.97
CA THR A 745 -12.90 -23.42 -15.39
C THR A 745 -12.91 -23.35 -16.92
N LEU A 746 -13.33 -22.20 -17.44
CA LEU A 746 -13.20 -21.85 -18.85
C LEU A 746 -11.82 -21.22 -19.05
N THR A 747 -11.05 -21.73 -20.00
CA THR A 747 -9.74 -21.20 -20.38
C THR A 747 -9.70 -20.94 -21.88
N VAL A 748 -9.11 -19.82 -22.30
CA VAL A 748 -8.80 -19.51 -23.71
C VAL A 748 -7.29 -19.32 -23.82
N PHE A 749 -6.66 -19.92 -24.82
CA PHE A 749 -5.20 -19.93 -24.96
C PHE A 749 -4.68 -20.04 -26.38
#